data_AF-A0A4V2SVB1-F1
#
_entry.id   AF-A0A4V2SVB1-F1
#
_cell.length_a   1.000
_cell.length_b   1.000
_cell.length_c   1.000
_cell.angle_alpha   90.00
_cell.angle_beta   90.00
_cell.angle_gamma   90.00
#
_symmetry.space_group_name_H-M   'P 1'
#
loop_
_entity.id
_entity.type
_entity.pdbx_description
1 polymer ?
#
loop_
_entity_poly.entity_id
_entity_poly.type
_entity_poly.pdbx_seq_one_letter_code
_entity_poly.pdbx_strand_id
1 'polypeptide(L)'
;MPAGRDGSAWSELVDDGSSMGRLDPHQSDQPLWAHLSAEELLRRLTEPDTGGLRKWRKRPASSPVFEVTDRYITGQLPLRAAELPYLLRFERCRFEYPPDLRQATILGLFFENCWLPGLLARNLKSSNDLRLVNSTVRVDDASPVRRDSNRFADNDAGSLEAGVNLADAEISGSLVLTGSRLENPQGKAIRADRLSIHGALLAYRLEATGEVRMPGLRTGGNVNFAGARFSNPGGYAFNGNGLHVGGNLLFRTDVTGRVFSSNGRLFLPSSRIESDLVLRGAQLDSGGKVFFDANDEADPHFDPSASLIADRIRVAGNVELSKSMHSNGTLRMLSASIGGSLRLAEATVTVQRGVESPWHDRALHFDGTEVLGDVDARSLWLSGQARLADMHVHGSFVLTDGTLSHPMRDMFTARRSIIGGNLSLVGSELQGTLQLQGVQVAGNIELRGCRLTSARRSRARSCSVDARGATVGRDFTCANNRRTPFYAQSGVHMDGAVIKRRLNFGGAELGSALVIIALRAPDVRAQELIMTTGKPPRGRVILRQSSCVSLADNKNFWSATGGIELDDFQYDSLDTPVGLKDDKTFNERLGWLEKAMHGRYRPGPYDQFAAMLRVSGNEEHATAVLMRKQERRYTALAKGYRFLGPGVQLWSFLQRYMVGYGFRPTRALLWLLACLAGGSFWFWWKGPLTEVNADDTLVWNPVLYTVDLLVPIVDFGNKNRWLAEGENQWIATALIAAGWVLATTVAAGLTRMLRRNS
;
A
#
# COMPACT_ATOMS: atom_id res chain seq x y z
N MET A 1 98.10 8.84 53.64
CA MET A 1 97.83 7.46 54.09
C MET A 1 96.36 7.36 54.47
N PRO A 2 95.63 6.28 54.13
CA PRO A 2 95.78 5.29 53.04
C PRO A 2 94.76 5.59 51.90
N ALA A 3 94.78 5.12 50.64
CA ALA A 3 95.28 3.94 49.91
C ALA A 3 94.23 2.81 49.66
N GLY A 4 93.78 2.68 48.39
CA GLY A 4 93.83 1.42 47.61
C GLY A 4 92.62 0.47 47.46
N ARG A 5 92.20 0.29 46.19
CA ARG A 5 91.86 -0.96 45.43
C ARG A 5 90.50 -1.69 45.54
N ASP A 6 89.95 -1.93 44.34
CA ASP A 6 89.39 -3.16 43.71
C ASP A 6 88.55 -4.17 44.50
N GLY A 7 87.51 -4.70 43.84
CA GLY A 7 87.09 -6.09 44.06
C GLY A 7 85.60 -6.38 43.96
N SER A 8 85.24 -7.02 42.86
CA SER A 8 84.06 -7.86 42.60
C SER A 8 83.45 -8.66 43.77
N ALA A 9 82.15 -8.94 43.62
CA ALA A 9 81.51 -10.27 43.71
C ALA A 9 80.57 -10.61 44.90
N TRP A 10 79.35 -11.05 44.51
CA TRP A 10 78.40 -11.99 45.14
C TRP A 10 77.58 -11.63 46.40
N SER A 11 76.25 -11.50 46.22
CA SER A 11 75.17 -12.23 46.94
C SER A 11 73.82 -11.83 46.33
N GLU A 12 73.25 -12.65 45.43
CA GLU A 12 72.15 -13.60 45.71
C GLU A 12 70.87 -12.92 46.24
N LEU A 13 69.86 -12.73 45.37
CA LEU A 13 68.78 -13.70 45.10
C LEU A 13 67.91 -13.99 46.34
N VAL A 14 67.08 -13.02 46.68
CA VAL A 14 65.68 -13.26 47.06
C VAL A 14 64.90 -12.00 46.65
N ASP A 15 64.11 -12.06 45.58
CA ASP A 15 62.84 -11.33 45.64
C ASP A 15 61.74 -11.95 44.78
N ASP A 16 60.57 -11.91 45.40
CA ASP A 16 59.33 -12.64 45.25
C ASP A 16 58.61 -12.41 43.90
N GLY A 17 57.77 -13.38 43.52
CA GLY A 17 57.01 -13.37 42.29
C GLY A 17 55.86 -12.35 42.30
N SER A 18 56.13 -11.09 41.96
CA SER A 18 55.09 -10.11 41.65
C SER A 18 55.59 -8.96 40.77
N SER A 19 55.51 -9.12 39.44
CA SER A 19 55.26 -8.05 38.44
C SER A 19 55.49 -8.52 36.99
N MET A 20 54.95 -9.67 36.58
CA MET A 20 54.86 -9.96 35.14
C MET A 20 53.83 -9.01 34.51
N GLY A 21 54.27 -8.19 33.55
CA GLY A 21 53.44 -7.18 32.90
C GLY A 21 52.19 -7.75 32.23
N ARG A 22 51.18 -6.91 32.01
CA ARG A 22 49.95 -7.26 31.27
C ARG A 22 50.27 -7.34 29.78
N LEU A 23 49.89 -8.44 29.11
CA LEU A 23 50.11 -8.59 27.67
C LEU A 23 49.10 -7.74 26.89
N ASP A 24 49.56 -7.10 25.82
CA ASP A 24 48.72 -6.55 24.76
C ASP A 24 48.80 -7.46 23.51
N PRO A 25 47.81 -8.33 23.29
CA PRO A 25 47.83 -9.30 22.18
C PRO A 25 47.81 -8.68 20.80
N HIS A 26 47.44 -7.40 20.69
CA HIS A 26 47.30 -6.70 19.40
C HIS A 26 48.61 -6.12 18.89
N GLN A 27 49.65 -6.03 19.72
CA GLN A 27 50.98 -5.62 19.30
C GLN A 27 51.62 -6.72 18.43
N SER A 28 52.36 -6.32 17.40
CA SER A 28 53.02 -7.28 16.52
C SER A 28 54.24 -7.94 17.16
N ASP A 29 55.00 -7.16 17.94
CA ASP A 29 56.18 -7.64 18.65
C ASP A 29 55.77 -8.00 20.09
N GLN A 30 55.93 -9.27 20.45
CA GLN A 30 55.52 -9.81 21.74
C GLN A 30 56.73 -10.04 22.62
N PRO A 31 56.65 -9.74 23.92
CA PRO A 31 57.80 -9.86 24.80
C PRO A 31 58.15 -11.33 25.06
N LEU A 32 59.45 -11.64 25.11
CA LEU A 32 59.96 -13.02 25.26
C LEU A 32 59.37 -13.78 26.45
N TRP A 33 59.06 -13.09 27.56
CA TRP A 33 58.45 -13.72 28.75
C TRP A 33 57.05 -14.27 28.51
N ALA A 34 56.35 -13.78 27.48
CA ALA A 34 55.01 -14.21 27.13
C ALA A 34 55.00 -15.46 26.24
N HIS A 35 56.13 -15.84 25.64
CA HIS A 35 56.20 -16.97 24.70
C HIS A 35 55.91 -18.30 25.41
N LEU A 36 54.96 -19.06 24.88
CA LEU A 36 54.61 -20.42 25.32
C LEU A 36 54.46 -21.29 24.08
N SER A 37 55.26 -22.35 23.95
CA SER A 37 55.12 -23.26 22.80
C SER A 37 53.81 -24.05 22.91
N ALA A 38 53.17 -24.28 21.76
CA ALA A 38 51.95 -25.08 21.68
C ALA A 38 52.20 -26.55 22.10
N GLU A 39 53.41 -27.07 21.92
CA GLU A 39 53.82 -28.40 22.41
C GLU A 39 53.79 -28.47 23.94
N GLU A 40 54.32 -27.46 24.63
CA GLU A 40 54.25 -27.38 26.09
C GLU A 40 52.80 -27.23 26.57
N LEU A 41 51.99 -26.45 25.86
CA LEU A 41 50.58 -26.29 26.18
C LEU A 41 49.80 -27.60 26.00
N LEU A 42 50.07 -28.35 24.93
CA LEU A 42 49.52 -29.69 24.70
C LEU A 42 49.92 -30.66 25.81
N ARG A 43 51.20 -30.67 26.22
CA ARG A 43 51.69 -31.51 27.32
C ARG A 43 50.90 -31.25 28.60
N ARG A 44 50.64 -29.98 28.94
CA ARG A 44 49.82 -29.61 30.12
C ARG A 44 48.35 -30.02 30.00
N LEU A 45 47.81 -30.13 28.79
CA LEU A 45 46.43 -30.58 28.55
C LEU A 45 46.30 -32.10 28.67
N THR A 46 47.30 -32.87 28.22
CA THR A 46 47.30 -34.34 28.26
C THR A 46 47.82 -34.91 29.58
N GLU A 47 48.81 -34.24 30.19
CA GLU A 47 49.45 -34.62 31.44
C GLU A 47 49.25 -33.48 32.45
N PRO A 48 48.03 -33.34 33.03
CA PRO A 48 47.82 -32.36 34.09
C PRO A 48 48.77 -32.71 35.26
N ASP A 49 49.52 -31.72 35.74
CA ASP A 49 50.53 -31.87 36.79
C ASP A 49 50.06 -32.85 37.90
N THR A 50 50.67 -34.03 37.91
CA THR A 50 50.55 -35.00 39.03
C THR A 50 51.57 -34.70 40.12
N GLY A 51 52.12 -33.48 40.13
CA GLY A 51 53.07 -32.99 41.12
C GLY A 51 52.40 -32.52 42.40
N GLY A 52 52.14 -33.45 43.33
CA GLY A 52 51.97 -33.10 44.75
C GLY A 52 50.83 -33.81 45.47
N LEU A 53 51.10 -35.06 45.91
CA LEU A 53 50.43 -35.77 47.01
C LEU A 53 48.90 -35.94 46.95
N ARG A 54 48.51 -37.22 46.76
CA ARG A 54 47.22 -37.82 47.14
C ARG A 54 46.53 -37.09 48.31
N LYS A 55 45.42 -36.40 48.03
CA LYS A 55 44.31 -36.29 48.98
C LYS A 55 43.01 -36.56 48.24
N TRP A 56 42.33 -37.61 48.68
CA TRP A 56 40.92 -37.86 48.42
C TRP A 56 40.15 -36.57 48.72
N ARG A 57 39.76 -35.83 47.69
CA ARG A 57 38.90 -34.66 47.78
C ARG A 57 37.71 -34.88 46.87
N LYS A 58 36.52 -34.73 47.45
CA LYS A 58 35.23 -34.63 46.76
C LYS A 58 35.41 -33.90 45.43
N ARG A 59 34.93 -34.50 44.34
CA ARG A 59 34.79 -33.84 43.03
C ARG A 59 34.29 -32.41 43.25
N PRO A 60 35.03 -31.37 42.85
CA PRO A 60 34.48 -30.03 42.84
C PRO A 60 33.20 -30.05 42.00
N ALA A 61 32.16 -29.35 42.45
CA ALA A 61 30.91 -29.21 41.71
C ALA A 61 31.05 -28.38 40.41
N SER A 62 32.27 -27.92 40.11
CA SER A 62 32.62 -27.09 38.96
C SER A 62 33.40 -27.88 37.91
N SER A 63 33.02 -27.69 36.65
CA SER A 63 33.77 -28.02 35.44
C SER A 63 35.26 -27.69 35.57
N PRO A 64 36.21 -28.62 35.31
CA PRO A 64 37.63 -28.30 35.42
C PRO A 64 38.02 -27.31 34.32
N VAL A 65 38.56 -26.16 34.72
CA VAL A 65 38.96 -25.07 33.81
C VAL A 65 40.46 -25.17 33.58
N PHE A 66 40.87 -25.15 32.32
CA PHE A 66 42.26 -25.00 31.91
C PHE A 66 42.46 -23.56 31.43
N GLU A 67 43.17 -22.75 32.22
CA GLU A 67 43.32 -21.32 32.00
C GLU A 67 44.73 -20.96 31.55
N VAL A 68 44.82 -20.12 30.52
CA VAL A 68 46.06 -19.57 29.98
C VAL A 68 45.88 -18.06 29.84
N THR A 69 46.75 -17.30 30.49
CA THR A 69 46.59 -15.86 30.61
C THR A 69 47.90 -15.13 30.30
N ASP A 70 47.82 -14.02 29.56
CA ASP A 70 48.98 -13.17 29.21
C ASP A 70 50.11 -13.97 28.52
N ARG A 71 49.76 -14.72 27.46
CA ARG A 71 50.70 -15.56 26.68
C ARG A 71 50.61 -15.36 25.17
N TYR A 72 51.77 -15.40 24.51
CA TYR A 72 51.91 -15.57 23.07
C TYR A 72 52.19 -17.05 22.77
N ILE A 73 51.22 -17.73 22.17
CA ILE A 73 51.28 -19.16 21.88
C ILE A 73 51.95 -19.36 20.52
N THR A 74 53.13 -19.96 20.54
CA THR A 74 53.96 -20.21 19.35
C THR A 74 53.79 -21.64 18.82
N GLY A 75 53.87 -21.82 17.50
CA GLY A 75 53.56 -23.09 16.83
C GLY A 75 52.07 -23.39 16.70
N GLN A 76 51.75 -24.52 16.07
CA GLN A 76 50.37 -24.96 15.87
C GLN A 76 49.83 -25.64 17.14
N LEU A 77 48.59 -25.33 17.53
CA LEU A 77 47.87 -26.00 18.61
C LEU A 77 46.88 -27.04 18.00
N PRO A 78 47.32 -28.27 17.72
CA PRO A 78 46.49 -29.32 17.13
C PRO A 78 45.64 -30.04 18.18
N LEU A 79 44.41 -29.58 18.36
CA LEU A 79 43.38 -30.26 19.18
C LEU A 79 42.36 -31.00 18.31
N ARG A 80 42.72 -31.31 17.06
CA ARG A 80 41.85 -31.99 16.11
C ARG A 80 41.43 -33.36 16.65
N ALA A 81 40.13 -33.63 16.63
CA ALA A 81 39.51 -34.85 17.15
C ALA A 81 39.85 -35.16 18.63
N ALA A 82 40.35 -34.17 19.39
CA ALA A 82 40.67 -34.35 20.79
C ALA A 82 39.40 -34.39 21.65
N GLU A 83 39.36 -35.26 22.65
CA GLU A 83 38.33 -35.30 23.68
C GLU A 83 38.91 -34.74 24.98
N LEU A 84 38.55 -33.50 25.30
CA LEU A 84 39.08 -32.79 26.47
C LEU A 84 37.96 -32.58 27.49
N PRO A 85 38.09 -33.08 28.73
CA PRO A 85 37.09 -32.88 29.77
C PRO A 85 37.15 -31.47 30.39
N TYR A 86 37.84 -30.52 29.75
CA TYR A 86 38.16 -29.20 30.29
C TYR A 86 37.42 -28.08 29.57
N LEU A 87 37.13 -27.02 30.32
CA LEU A 87 36.79 -25.72 29.77
C LEU A 87 38.11 -24.98 29.49
N LEU A 88 38.40 -24.72 28.22
CA LEU A 88 39.62 -24.03 27.80
C LEU A 88 39.37 -22.53 27.87
N ARG A 89 40.12 -21.81 28.71
CA ARG A 89 40.04 -20.36 28.84
C ARG A 89 41.37 -19.70 28.48
N PHE A 90 41.32 -18.79 27.53
CA PHE A 90 42.44 -17.97 27.10
C PHE A 90 42.09 -16.51 27.35
N GLU A 91 42.89 -15.81 28.16
CA GLU A 91 42.68 -14.41 28.48
C GLU A 91 43.92 -13.59 28.11
N ARG A 92 43.74 -12.53 27.31
CA ARG A 92 44.84 -11.70 26.80
C ARG A 92 45.94 -12.55 26.16
N CYS A 93 45.56 -13.48 25.28
CA CYS A 93 46.50 -14.33 24.56
C CYS A 93 46.61 -13.94 23.08
N ARG A 94 47.79 -14.11 22.49
CA ARG A 94 48.03 -14.02 21.04
C ARG A 94 48.42 -15.40 20.52
N PHE A 95 47.95 -15.76 19.33
CA PHE A 95 48.33 -17.01 18.66
C PHE A 95 49.16 -16.74 17.42
N GLU A 96 50.22 -17.52 17.21
CA GLU A 96 51.02 -17.48 15.97
C GLU A 96 50.29 -18.20 14.83
N TYR A 97 49.69 -19.35 15.12
CA TYR A 97 48.91 -20.15 14.17
C TYR A 97 47.45 -20.30 14.63
N PRO A 98 46.51 -20.52 13.70
CA PRO A 98 45.12 -20.76 14.04
C PRO A 98 45.00 -22.00 14.95
N PRO A 99 44.32 -21.91 16.10
CA PRO A 99 43.98 -23.10 16.88
C PRO A 99 43.11 -24.05 16.05
N ASP A 100 43.48 -25.33 16.01
CA ASP A 100 42.76 -26.38 15.29
C ASP A 100 41.99 -27.27 16.26
N LEU A 101 40.68 -27.03 16.38
CA LEU A 101 39.73 -27.79 17.17
C LEU A 101 38.74 -28.57 16.28
N ARG A 102 39.10 -28.85 15.02
CA ARG A 102 38.20 -29.60 14.12
C ARG A 102 37.85 -30.96 14.74
N GLN A 103 36.58 -31.31 14.77
CA GLN A 103 36.06 -32.57 15.33
C GLN A 103 36.35 -32.78 16.83
N ALA A 104 36.86 -31.78 17.55
CA ALA A 104 37.13 -31.92 18.98
C ALA A 104 35.83 -32.00 19.80
N THR A 105 35.89 -32.63 20.96
CA THR A 105 34.83 -32.61 21.97
C THR A 105 35.39 -32.00 23.24
N ILE A 106 34.85 -30.86 23.65
CA ILE A 106 35.34 -30.07 24.79
C ILE A 106 34.20 -29.68 25.73
N LEU A 107 34.55 -29.28 26.96
CA LEU A 107 33.56 -28.77 27.90
C LEU A 107 33.13 -27.35 27.56
N GLY A 108 34.05 -26.48 27.12
CA GLY A 108 33.79 -25.10 26.71
C GLY A 108 35.06 -24.43 26.19
N LEU A 109 34.92 -23.31 25.47
CA LEU A 109 36.05 -22.60 24.86
C LEU A 109 35.88 -21.10 24.94
N PHE A 110 36.69 -20.43 25.77
CA PHE A 110 36.63 -19.00 26.02
C PHE A 110 37.91 -18.31 25.57
N PHE A 111 37.75 -17.28 24.74
CA PHE A 111 38.77 -16.32 24.38
C PHE A 111 38.31 -14.93 24.81
N GLU A 112 39.08 -14.29 25.68
CA GLU A 112 38.76 -12.97 26.23
C GLU A 112 39.93 -12.01 25.97
N ASN A 113 39.67 -10.95 25.19
CA ASN A 113 40.69 -9.97 24.78
C ASN A 113 41.89 -10.61 24.06
N CYS A 114 41.64 -11.63 23.22
CA CYS A 114 42.69 -12.38 22.52
C CYS A 114 42.87 -11.92 21.07
N TRP A 115 44.01 -12.25 20.47
CA TRP A 115 44.27 -12.10 19.04
C TRP A 115 44.56 -13.46 18.40
N LEU A 116 43.83 -13.79 17.34
CA LEU A 116 43.96 -15.05 16.61
C LEU A 116 44.12 -14.82 15.10
N PRO A 117 44.98 -15.59 14.41
CA PRO A 117 45.11 -15.55 12.94
C PRO A 117 44.04 -16.40 12.22
N GLY A 118 43.09 -16.96 12.97
CA GLY A 118 42.00 -17.82 12.54
C GLY A 118 41.53 -18.73 13.69
N LEU A 119 40.37 -19.38 13.54
CA LEU A 119 39.87 -20.41 14.46
C LEU A 119 39.21 -21.54 13.66
N LEU A 120 39.82 -22.73 13.68
CA LEU A 120 39.33 -23.90 12.93
C LEU A 120 38.57 -24.83 13.88
N ALA A 121 37.24 -24.79 13.85
CA ALA A 121 36.38 -25.51 14.80
C ALA A 121 35.20 -26.22 14.08
N ARG A 122 35.43 -26.69 12.85
CA ARG A 122 34.44 -27.48 12.10
C ARG A 122 34.14 -28.79 12.82
N ASN A 123 32.87 -29.16 12.93
CA ASN A 123 32.39 -30.34 13.68
C ASN A 123 32.79 -30.33 15.18
N LEU A 124 33.13 -29.18 15.77
CA LEU A 124 33.41 -29.08 17.20
C LEU A 124 32.15 -29.39 18.02
N LYS A 125 32.30 -30.14 19.12
CA LYS A 125 31.26 -30.33 20.12
C LYS A 125 31.65 -29.65 21.42
N SER A 126 30.84 -28.71 21.88
CA SER A 126 31.00 -28.03 23.17
C SER A 126 29.83 -28.33 24.08
N SER A 127 30.12 -28.85 25.28
CA SER A 127 29.11 -29.12 26.32
C SER A 127 28.64 -27.86 27.05
N ASN A 128 29.29 -26.72 26.82
CA ASN A 128 28.98 -25.41 27.40
C ASN A 128 29.14 -24.33 26.31
N ASP A 129 29.23 -23.07 26.72
CA ASP A 129 29.40 -21.92 25.83
C ASP A 129 30.71 -21.99 25.01
N LEU A 130 30.65 -21.37 23.83
CA LEU A 130 31.83 -20.94 23.09
C LEU A 130 31.84 -19.41 23.10
N ARG A 131 32.92 -18.82 23.62
CA ARG A 131 33.03 -17.37 23.81
C ARG A 131 34.26 -16.83 23.11
N LEU A 132 34.06 -15.78 22.34
CA LEU A 132 35.07 -14.93 21.75
C LEU A 132 34.66 -13.50 22.05
N VAL A 133 35.15 -12.95 23.15
CA VAL A 133 34.72 -11.65 23.69
C VAL A 133 35.85 -10.65 23.58
N ASN A 134 35.54 -9.46 23.05
CA ASN A 134 36.50 -8.36 22.82
C ASN A 134 37.80 -8.82 22.14
N SER A 135 37.71 -9.84 21.29
CA SER A 135 38.87 -10.49 20.68
C SER A 135 38.92 -10.19 19.18
N THR A 136 40.11 -10.22 18.61
CA THR A 136 40.32 -10.00 17.17
C THR A 136 40.72 -11.29 16.49
N VAL A 137 39.99 -11.66 15.42
CA VAL A 137 40.39 -12.71 14.50
C VAL A 137 40.69 -12.05 13.16
N ARG A 138 41.92 -12.15 12.69
CA ARG A 138 42.33 -11.52 11.43
C ARG A 138 43.07 -12.51 10.53
N VAL A 139 42.55 -12.72 9.32
CA VAL A 139 43.15 -13.56 8.30
C VAL A 139 43.82 -12.66 7.25
N ASP A 140 45.10 -12.40 7.43
CA ASP A 140 45.92 -11.62 6.48
C ASP A 140 46.46 -12.52 5.33
N ASP A 141 46.94 -11.93 4.23
CA ASP A 141 47.63 -12.67 3.15
C ASP A 141 48.91 -13.38 3.62
N ALA A 142 49.53 -12.85 4.68
CA ALA A 142 50.65 -13.48 5.36
C ALA A 142 50.23 -14.61 6.32
N SER A 143 48.92 -14.80 6.58
CA SER A 143 48.42 -15.82 7.49
C SER A 143 48.79 -17.22 6.99
N PRO A 144 49.25 -18.13 7.88
CA PRO A 144 49.52 -19.52 7.53
C PRO A 144 48.32 -20.22 6.85
N VAL A 145 47.10 -19.79 7.18
CA VAL A 145 45.83 -20.29 6.60
C VAL A 145 45.83 -20.19 5.07
N ARG A 146 46.32 -19.08 4.51
CA ARG A 146 46.36 -18.85 3.04
C ARG A 146 47.59 -19.47 2.40
N ARG A 147 48.75 -19.45 3.07
CA ARG A 147 50.01 -20.02 2.53
C ARG A 147 49.95 -21.54 2.35
N ASP A 148 49.28 -22.27 3.24
CA ASP A 148 49.18 -23.74 3.18
C ASP A 148 47.98 -24.27 2.38
N SER A 149 47.21 -23.40 1.70
CA SER A 149 46.12 -23.80 0.80
C SER A 149 46.57 -24.78 -0.32
N ASN A 150 47.87 -24.78 -0.67
CA ASN A 150 48.46 -25.75 -1.60
C ASN A 150 48.89 -27.09 -0.97
N ARG A 151 48.98 -27.21 0.36
CA ARG A 151 49.35 -28.45 1.07
C ARG A 151 48.15 -29.22 1.61
N PHE A 152 47.02 -28.56 1.81
CA PHE A 152 45.74 -29.18 2.19
C PHE A 152 44.82 -29.42 0.98
N ALA A 153 45.38 -29.95 -0.11
CA ALA A 153 44.63 -30.44 -1.26
C ALA A 153 43.90 -31.78 -0.98
N ASP A 154 43.35 -31.92 0.23
CA ASP A 154 42.18 -32.77 0.44
C ASP A 154 40.94 -31.98 -0.03
N ASN A 155 39.86 -32.69 -0.36
CA ASN A 155 38.60 -32.18 -0.92
C ASN A 155 37.85 -31.09 -0.09
N ASP A 156 38.52 -30.47 0.88
CA ASP A 156 38.09 -29.53 1.89
C ASP A 156 38.62 -28.10 1.64
N ALA A 157 38.88 -27.74 0.38
CA ALA A 157 39.34 -26.40 -0.05
C ALA A 157 38.48 -25.24 0.53
N GLY A 158 37.19 -25.48 0.81
CA GLY A 158 36.32 -24.50 1.46
C GLY A 158 36.53 -24.29 2.98
N SER A 159 37.29 -25.15 3.67
CA SER A 159 37.46 -25.09 5.14
C SER A 159 38.45 -24.03 5.62
N LEU A 160 39.36 -23.58 4.73
CA LEU A 160 40.39 -22.55 4.98
C LEU A 160 39.96 -21.14 4.57
N GLU A 161 38.75 -20.99 4.02
CA GLU A 161 38.24 -19.70 3.51
C GLU A 161 37.56 -18.82 4.58
N ALA A 162 37.56 -19.25 5.84
CA ALA A 162 36.84 -18.57 6.93
C ALA A 162 37.75 -18.18 8.09
N GLY A 163 37.57 -16.97 8.63
CA GLY A 163 38.30 -16.52 9.82
C GLY A 163 37.92 -17.33 11.06
N VAL A 164 36.62 -17.51 11.30
CA VAL A 164 36.09 -18.44 12.30
C VAL A 164 35.24 -19.50 11.61
N ASN A 165 35.67 -20.76 11.66
CA ASN A 165 34.96 -21.88 11.03
C ASN A 165 34.30 -22.78 12.10
N LEU A 166 32.98 -22.67 12.22
CA LEU A 166 32.10 -23.43 13.11
C LEU A 166 31.07 -24.26 12.31
N ALA A 167 31.38 -24.58 11.05
CA ALA A 167 30.49 -25.40 10.24
C ALA A 167 30.24 -26.75 10.92
N ASP A 168 28.98 -27.19 10.95
CA ASP A 168 28.53 -28.45 11.55
C ASP A 168 28.91 -28.64 13.04
N ALA A 169 29.29 -27.57 13.74
CA ALA A 169 29.57 -27.63 15.16
C ALA A 169 28.27 -27.67 15.99
N GLU A 170 28.39 -28.19 17.22
CA GLU A 170 27.32 -28.30 18.19
C GLU A 170 27.74 -27.64 19.51
N ILE A 171 26.94 -26.68 19.98
CA ILE A 171 27.19 -25.93 21.21
C ILE A 171 25.97 -26.14 22.12
N SER A 172 26.18 -26.79 23.26
CA SER A 172 25.12 -27.02 24.26
C SER A 172 24.80 -25.75 25.07
N GLY A 173 25.74 -24.81 25.15
CA GLY A 173 25.53 -23.48 25.69
C GLY A 173 25.16 -22.44 24.62
N SER A 174 25.69 -21.24 24.80
CA SER A 174 25.56 -20.10 23.90
C SER A 174 26.85 -19.83 23.12
N LEU A 175 26.71 -19.24 21.93
CA LEU A 175 27.83 -18.66 21.19
C LEU A 175 27.89 -17.16 21.50
N VAL A 176 28.98 -16.69 22.10
CA VAL A 176 29.15 -15.28 22.47
C VAL A 176 30.29 -14.67 21.66
N LEU A 177 29.97 -13.67 20.83
CA LEU A 177 30.90 -12.93 19.95
C LEU A 177 30.99 -11.44 20.31
N THR A 178 30.58 -11.08 21.52
CA THR A 178 30.41 -9.69 21.97
C THR A 178 31.69 -8.87 21.84
N GLY A 179 31.59 -7.72 21.17
CA GLY A 179 32.67 -6.73 21.02
C GLY A 179 33.86 -7.21 20.19
N SER A 180 33.77 -8.38 19.57
CA SER A 180 34.86 -8.96 18.80
C SER A 180 34.93 -8.40 17.38
N ARG A 181 36.12 -8.49 16.77
CA ARG A 181 36.44 -8.00 15.42
C ARG A 181 36.94 -9.17 14.58
N LEU A 182 36.23 -9.51 13.51
CA LEU A 182 36.52 -10.64 12.64
C LEU A 182 36.78 -10.14 11.22
N GLU A 183 38.00 -10.28 10.75
CA GLU A 183 38.47 -9.66 9.52
C GLU A 183 38.99 -10.73 8.55
N ASN A 184 38.23 -10.97 7.48
CA ASN A 184 38.63 -11.79 6.34
C ASN A 184 37.98 -11.23 5.05
N PRO A 185 38.48 -10.08 4.53
CA PRO A 185 37.81 -9.32 3.47
C PRO A 185 37.67 -10.06 2.13
N GLN A 186 38.52 -11.05 1.84
CA GLN A 186 38.44 -11.83 0.59
C GLN A 186 37.63 -13.12 0.75
N GLY A 187 36.97 -13.32 1.89
CA GLY A 187 36.28 -14.58 2.20
C GLY A 187 35.21 -14.42 3.25
N LYS A 188 35.06 -15.47 4.08
CA LYS A 188 34.03 -15.54 5.11
C LYS A 188 34.64 -15.06 6.43
N ALA A 189 34.06 -14.06 7.08
CA ALA A 189 34.48 -13.69 8.43
C ALA A 189 34.10 -14.80 9.42
N ILE A 190 32.87 -15.31 9.28
CA ILE A 190 32.34 -16.45 10.03
C ILE A 190 31.73 -17.44 9.04
N ARG A 191 32.05 -18.72 9.21
CA ARG A 191 31.35 -19.82 8.57
C ARG A 191 30.71 -20.70 9.65
N ALA A 192 29.39 -20.74 9.69
CA ALA A 192 28.58 -21.45 10.67
C ALA A 192 27.43 -22.21 9.96
N ASP A 193 27.73 -22.81 8.80
CA ASP A 193 26.77 -23.64 8.07
C ASP A 193 26.28 -24.77 9.00
N ARG A 194 24.95 -24.92 9.15
CA ARG A 194 24.31 -25.97 9.98
C ARG A 194 24.80 -26.04 11.43
N LEU A 195 25.35 -24.95 11.97
CA LEU A 195 25.70 -24.86 13.39
C LEU A 195 24.43 -25.09 14.25
N SER A 196 24.55 -25.87 15.31
CA SER A 196 23.50 -26.08 16.29
C SER A 196 23.89 -25.45 17.63
N ILE A 197 23.06 -24.54 18.14
CA ILE A 197 23.24 -23.87 19.43
C ILE A 197 21.99 -24.13 20.27
N HIS A 198 22.12 -24.79 21.40
CA HIS A 198 20.98 -24.98 22.31
C HIS A 198 20.57 -23.67 23.00
N GLY A 199 21.55 -22.85 23.38
CA GLY A 199 21.34 -21.51 23.93
C GLY A 199 21.14 -20.43 22.86
N ALA A 200 21.73 -19.25 23.10
CA ALA A 200 21.61 -18.07 22.26
C ALA A 200 22.88 -17.79 21.44
N LEU A 201 22.74 -17.04 20.35
CA LEU A 201 23.86 -16.40 19.66
C LEU A 201 23.89 -14.92 20.06
N LEU A 202 24.92 -14.52 20.81
CA LEU A 202 25.07 -13.19 21.37
C LEU A 202 26.28 -12.47 20.75
N ALA A 203 26.03 -11.64 19.76
CA ALA A 203 27.04 -10.95 18.96
C ALA A 203 26.88 -9.42 19.04
N TYR A 204 26.71 -8.92 20.27
CA TYR A 204 26.59 -7.48 20.53
C TYR A 204 27.84 -6.73 20.05
N ARG A 205 27.65 -5.69 19.25
CA ARG A 205 28.74 -4.84 18.73
C ARG A 205 29.85 -5.61 17.99
N LEU A 206 29.52 -6.78 17.43
CA LEU A 206 30.41 -7.54 16.56
C LEU A 206 30.78 -6.71 15.33
N GLU A 207 32.06 -6.67 14.97
CA GLU A 207 32.54 -6.11 13.71
C GLU A 207 33.00 -7.25 12.81
N ALA A 208 32.39 -7.42 11.65
CA ALA A 208 32.75 -8.47 10.71
C ALA A 208 33.00 -7.89 9.31
N THR A 209 34.20 -8.12 8.79
CA THR A 209 34.60 -7.77 7.42
C THR A 209 34.80 -9.06 6.63
N GLY A 210 34.00 -9.25 5.59
CA GLY A 210 33.78 -10.54 4.90
C GLY A 210 32.38 -11.11 5.17
N GLU A 211 31.99 -12.18 4.49
CA GLU A 211 30.65 -12.79 4.63
C GLU A 211 30.48 -13.38 6.04
N VAL A 212 29.40 -13.00 6.74
CA VAL A 212 28.91 -13.71 7.92
C VAL A 212 27.91 -14.78 7.46
N ARG A 213 28.36 -16.03 7.36
CA ARG A 213 27.62 -17.13 6.73
C ARG A 213 27.13 -18.15 7.76
N MET A 214 25.82 -18.36 7.84
CA MET A 214 25.17 -19.30 8.76
C MET A 214 23.90 -19.98 8.20
N PRO A 215 23.90 -20.49 6.96
CA PRO A 215 22.75 -21.17 6.39
C PRO A 215 22.40 -22.43 7.19
N GLY A 216 21.11 -22.60 7.47
CA GLY A 216 20.61 -23.71 8.26
C GLY A 216 21.06 -23.73 9.73
N LEU A 217 21.63 -22.64 10.26
CA LEU A 217 21.88 -22.47 11.70
C LEU A 217 20.59 -22.72 12.48
N ARG A 218 20.69 -23.43 13.61
CA ARG A 218 19.60 -23.64 14.56
C ARG A 218 20.00 -23.11 15.92
N THR A 219 19.18 -22.24 16.50
CA THR A 219 19.38 -21.74 17.86
C THR A 219 18.13 -22.00 18.70
N GLY A 220 18.28 -22.46 19.94
CA GLY A 220 17.15 -22.57 20.88
C GLY A 220 16.72 -21.22 21.46
N GLY A 221 17.67 -20.28 21.58
CA GLY A 221 17.44 -18.93 22.09
C GLY A 221 17.47 -17.84 21.01
N ASN A 222 17.65 -16.59 21.46
CA ASN A 222 17.74 -15.41 20.60
C ASN A 222 19.04 -15.37 19.79
N VAL A 223 18.99 -14.71 18.63
CA VAL A 223 20.15 -14.29 17.85
C VAL A 223 20.23 -12.76 17.90
N ASN A 224 21.28 -12.22 18.51
CA ASN A 224 21.39 -10.80 18.78
C ASN A 224 22.65 -10.16 18.18
N PHE A 225 22.43 -9.26 17.23
CA PHE A 225 23.46 -8.45 16.54
C PHE A 225 23.34 -6.96 16.88
N ALA A 226 22.80 -6.61 18.06
CA ALA A 226 22.62 -5.21 18.41
C ALA A 226 23.95 -4.43 18.36
N GLY A 227 23.95 -3.33 17.60
CA GLY A 227 25.13 -2.48 17.37
C GLY A 227 26.25 -3.12 16.52
N ALA A 228 26.03 -4.29 15.92
CA ALA A 228 27.01 -4.94 15.07
C ALA A 228 27.20 -4.21 13.73
N ARG A 229 28.37 -4.40 13.11
CA ARG A 229 28.70 -3.87 11.78
C ARG A 229 29.15 -5.00 10.89
N PHE A 230 28.43 -5.22 9.79
CA PHE A 230 28.81 -6.18 8.77
C PHE A 230 29.22 -5.45 7.50
N SER A 231 30.33 -5.86 6.91
CA SER A 231 30.87 -5.25 5.70
C SER A 231 31.34 -6.33 4.74
N ASN A 232 30.60 -6.51 3.65
CA ASN A 232 30.97 -7.31 2.48
C ASN A 232 30.35 -6.66 1.23
N PRO A 233 30.87 -5.50 0.79
CA PRO A 233 30.31 -4.75 -0.33
C PRO A 233 30.33 -5.60 -1.60
N GLY A 234 29.28 -5.50 -2.43
CA GLY A 234 29.13 -6.34 -3.62
C GLY A 234 28.78 -7.81 -3.35
N GLY A 235 28.51 -8.20 -2.11
CA GLY A 235 28.15 -9.57 -1.73
C GLY A 235 27.08 -9.64 -0.64
N TYR A 236 27.02 -10.79 0.04
CA TYR A 236 26.23 -10.95 1.26
C TYR A 236 27.07 -10.53 2.46
N ALA A 237 26.67 -9.46 3.14
CA ALA A 237 27.23 -9.12 4.45
C ALA A 237 26.80 -10.16 5.50
N PHE A 238 25.56 -10.65 5.37
CA PHE A 238 25.01 -11.72 6.19
C PHE A 238 24.23 -12.71 5.34
N ASN A 239 24.51 -13.99 5.48
CA ASN A 239 23.80 -15.08 4.83
C ASN A 239 23.25 -16.07 5.86
N GLY A 240 21.97 -15.96 6.14
CA GLY A 240 21.23 -16.85 7.04
C GLY A 240 20.13 -17.62 6.32
N ASN A 241 20.35 -18.04 5.07
CA ASN A 241 19.37 -18.82 4.33
C ASN A 241 18.87 -20.04 5.15
N GLY A 242 17.56 -20.13 5.35
CA GLY A 242 16.95 -21.22 6.09
C GLY A 242 17.33 -21.32 7.57
N LEU A 243 17.85 -20.25 8.18
CA LEU A 243 18.18 -20.22 9.61
C LEU A 243 16.90 -20.44 10.45
N HIS A 244 17.04 -21.04 11.62
CA HIS A 244 15.97 -21.24 12.59
C HIS A 244 16.36 -20.65 13.94
N VAL A 245 15.59 -19.66 14.40
CA VAL A 245 15.77 -19.00 15.70
C VAL A 245 14.60 -19.33 16.60
N GLY A 246 14.85 -20.02 17.71
CA GLY A 246 13.85 -20.34 18.73
C GLY A 246 13.36 -19.14 19.54
N GLY A 247 14.07 -18.01 19.47
CA GLY A 247 13.66 -16.72 20.01
C GLY A 247 13.55 -15.61 18.96
N ASN A 248 14.09 -14.44 19.28
CA ASN A 248 14.10 -13.25 18.44
C ASN A 248 15.36 -13.16 17.58
N LEU A 249 15.24 -12.61 16.38
CA LEU A 249 16.36 -12.21 15.53
C LEU A 249 16.50 -10.68 15.53
N LEU A 250 17.59 -10.17 16.10
CA LEU A 250 17.74 -8.75 16.46
C LEU A 250 18.90 -8.08 15.73
N PHE A 251 18.59 -7.18 14.79
CA PHE A 251 19.51 -6.28 14.09
C PHE A 251 19.19 -4.81 14.44
N ARG A 252 19.34 -4.46 15.72
CA ARG A 252 18.87 -3.17 16.26
C ARG A 252 20.00 -2.29 16.77
N THR A 253 19.71 -1.02 17.00
CA THR A 253 20.56 -0.17 17.84
C THR A 253 20.69 -0.77 19.24
N ASP A 254 21.92 -0.77 19.76
CA ASP A 254 22.21 -1.25 21.11
C ASP A 254 21.83 -0.24 22.20
N VAL A 255 22.05 -0.60 23.46
CA VAL A 255 21.72 0.25 24.62
C VAL A 255 22.62 1.50 24.73
N THR A 256 23.76 1.53 24.05
CA THR A 256 24.69 2.67 24.02
C THR A 256 24.37 3.64 22.89
N GLY A 257 23.40 3.33 22.03
CA GLY A 257 23.07 4.11 20.84
C GLY A 257 23.86 3.72 19.59
N ARG A 258 24.70 2.67 19.65
CA ARG A 258 25.42 2.17 18.48
C ARG A 258 24.44 1.45 17.55
N VAL A 259 24.32 1.98 16.33
CA VAL A 259 23.43 1.47 15.30
C VAL A 259 23.97 0.16 14.70
N PHE A 260 23.07 -0.78 14.41
CA PHE A 260 23.40 -1.91 13.55
C PHE A 260 23.54 -1.43 12.10
N SER A 261 24.63 -1.76 11.42
CA SER A 261 24.86 -1.40 10.01
C SER A 261 25.30 -2.60 9.18
N SER A 262 24.74 -2.72 7.98
CA SER A 262 25.15 -3.70 6.98
C SER A 262 25.57 -2.97 5.70
N ASN A 263 26.83 -3.14 5.29
CA ASN A 263 27.31 -2.77 3.95
C ASN A 263 27.44 -4.04 3.11
N GLY A 264 26.48 -4.25 2.22
CA GLY A 264 26.22 -5.51 1.56
C GLY A 264 24.93 -6.14 2.08
N ARG A 265 24.48 -7.17 1.37
CA ARG A 265 23.11 -7.68 1.46
C ARG A 265 22.87 -8.52 2.71
N LEU A 266 21.71 -8.32 3.34
CA LEU A 266 21.17 -9.22 4.37
C LEU A 266 20.27 -10.27 3.71
N PHE A 267 20.74 -11.51 3.68
CA PHE A 267 20.06 -12.62 3.02
C PHE A 267 19.48 -13.59 4.05
N LEU A 268 18.15 -13.53 4.21
CA LEU A 268 17.35 -14.28 5.19
C LEU A 268 16.22 -15.12 4.56
N PRO A 269 16.28 -15.59 3.29
CA PRO A 269 15.14 -16.28 2.72
C PRO A 269 14.88 -17.61 3.42
N SER A 270 13.61 -18.00 3.47
CA SER A 270 13.13 -19.28 4.04
C SER A 270 13.50 -19.49 5.52
N SER A 271 13.93 -18.42 6.21
CA SER A 271 14.24 -18.44 7.63
C SER A 271 12.98 -18.62 8.48
N ARG A 272 13.13 -19.21 9.66
CA ARG A 272 12.07 -19.36 10.66
C ARG A 272 12.48 -18.67 11.95
N ILE A 273 11.68 -17.73 12.41
CA ILE A 273 11.86 -17.03 13.68
C ILE A 273 10.61 -17.29 14.52
N GLU A 274 10.79 -17.95 15.66
CA GLU A 274 9.70 -18.34 16.56
C GLU A 274 9.16 -17.17 17.41
N SER A 275 9.82 -16.01 17.36
CA SER A 275 9.37 -14.75 17.99
C SER A 275 9.47 -13.58 16.98
N ASP A 276 10.13 -12.47 17.33
CA ASP A 276 10.16 -11.26 16.51
C ASP A 276 11.43 -11.17 15.62
N LEU A 277 11.27 -10.58 14.44
CA LEU A 277 12.37 -10.08 13.60
C LEU A 277 12.46 -8.57 13.75
N VAL A 278 13.60 -8.06 14.25
CA VAL A 278 13.73 -6.66 14.65
C VAL A 278 14.90 -5.99 13.93
N LEU A 279 14.61 -4.98 13.10
CA LEU A 279 15.60 -4.13 12.41
C LEU A 279 15.44 -2.65 12.79
N ARG A 280 15.12 -2.37 14.05
CA ARG A 280 14.84 -1.00 14.52
C ARG A 280 16.08 -0.13 14.49
N GLY A 281 15.98 1.02 13.81
CA GLY A 281 17.08 1.96 13.63
C GLY A 281 18.25 1.40 12.81
N ALA A 282 18.10 0.23 12.17
CA ALA A 282 19.13 -0.38 11.37
C ALA A 282 19.47 0.48 10.13
N GLN A 283 20.72 0.40 9.70
CA GLN A 283 21.18 1.00 8.43
C GLN A 283 21.58 -0.11 7.47
N LEU A 284 20.83 -0.23 6.37
CA LEU A 284 21.02 -1.28 5.37
C LEU A 284 21.48 -0.67 4.06
N ASP A 285 22.70 -1.00 3.66
CA ASP A 285 23.29 -0.63 2.39
C ASP A 285 23.38 -1.86 1.47
N SER A 286 22.86 -1.78 0.24
CA SER A 286 22.98 -2.86 -0.75
C SER A 286 24.44 -3.14 -1.16
N GLY A 287 25.35 -2.20 -0.91
CA GLY A 287 26.79 -2.35 -1.16
C GLY A 287 27.20 -2.02 -2.60
N GLY A 288 26.36 -1.29 -3.35
CA GLY A 288 26.66 -0.80 -4.70
C GLY A 288 26.38 -1.79 -5.84
N LYS A 289 27.05 -1.59 -7.00
CA LYS A 289 26.96 -2.52 -8.13
C LYS A 289 27.53 -3.87 -7.71
N VAL A 290 26.67 -4.86 -7.62
CA VAL A 290 27.06 -6.23 -7.33
C VAL A 290 27.61 -6.87 -8.62
N PHE A 291 28.73 -7.58 -8.52
CA PHE A 291 29.17 -8.49 -9.57
C PHE A 291 28.49 -9.84 -9.35
N PHE A 292 27.67 -10.26 -10.31
CA PHE A 292 27.06 -11.58 -10.31
C PHE A 292 27.45 -12.34 -11.58
N ASP A 293 27.30 -13.66 -11.54
CA ASP A 293 27.43 -14.47 -12.74
C ASP A 293 26.25 -14.19 -13.70
N ALA A 294 26.50 -14.34 -15.00
CA ALA A 294 25.49 -14.08 -16.05
C ALA A 294 24.18 -14.89 -15.87
N ASN A 295 24.23 -16.00 -15.13
CA ASN A 295 23.04 -16.82 -14.81
C ASN A 295 22.13 -16.16 -13.77
N ASP A 296 22.67 -15.42 -12.80
CA ASP A 296 21.88 -14.74 -11.77
C ASP A 296 21.16 -13.51 -12.38
N GLU A 297 21.82 -12.79 -13.28
CA GLU A 297 21.20 -11.69 -14.03
C GLU A 297 20.05 -12.15 -14.94
N ALA A 298 20.06 -13.43 -15.33
CA ALA A 298 18.99 -14.04 -16.13
C ALA A 298 17.76 -14.45 -15.31
N ASP A 299 17.83 -14.52 -13.96
CA ASP A 299 16.66 -14.82 -13.11
C ASP A 299 15.70 -13.61 -13.09
N PRO A 300 14.45 -13.74 -13.56
CA PRO A 300 13.46 -12.67 -13.51
C PRO A 300 13.16 -12.13 -12.10
N HIS A 301 13.50 -12.89 -11.05
CA HIS A 301 13.28 -12.53 -9.65
C HIS A 301 14.47 -11.84 -9.01
N PHE A 302 15.59 -11.76 -9.71
CA PHE A 302 16.79 -11.10 -9.28
C PHE A 302 16.54 -9.60 -9.07
N ASP A 303 17.00 -9.09 -7.93
CA ASP A 303 16.90 -7.69 -7.57
C ASP A 303 18.30 -7.18 -7.18
N PRO A 304 19.03 -6.54 -8.11
CA PRO A 304 20.38 -6.07 -7.85
C PRO A 304 20.40 -4.93 -6.83
N SER A 305 19.26 -4.29 -6.59
CA SER A 305 19.13 -3.18 -5.65
C SER A 305 18.74 -3.61 -4.25
N ALA A 306 18.48 -4.89 -4.00
CA ALA A 306 18.03 -5.36 -2.69
C ALA A 306 19.11 -5.18 -1.62
N SER A 307 18.73 -4.62 -0.47
CA SER A 307 19.55 -4.57 0.75
C SER A 307 19.13 -5.64 1.76
N LEU A 308 17.84 -6.00 1.77
CA LEU A 308 17.27 -7.09 2.56
C LEU A 308 16.48 -8.03 1.65
N ILE A 309 16.81 -9.33 1.72
CA ILE A 309 16.09 -10.40 1.03
C ILE A 309 15.61 -11.40 2.08
N ALA A 310 14.32 -11.37 2.40
CA ALA A 310 13.67 -12.21 3.39
C ALA A 310 12.45 -12.92 2.78
N ASP A 311 12.61 -13.47 1.58
CA ASP A 311 11.53 -14.18 0.89
C ASP A 311 11.18 -15.48 1.57
N ARG A 312 9.89 -15.80 1.65
CA ARG A 312 9.35 -17.00 2.29
C ARG A 312 9.77 -17.14 3.75
N ILE A 313 10.19 -16.03 4.38
CA ILE A 313 10.47 -15.99 5.80
C ILE A 313 9.18 -16.27 6.58
N ARG A 314 9.30 -17.03 7.67
CA ARG A 314 8.22 -17.23 8.64
C ARG A 314 8.65 -16.61 9.96
N VAL A 315 7.85 -15.66 10.43
CA VAL A 315 8.04 -14.99 11.71
C VAL A 315 6.76 -15.21 12.51
N ALA A 316 6.83 -15.92 13.62
CA ALA A 316 5.65 -16.18 14.44
C ALA A 316 5.15 -14.91 15.15
N GLY A 317 6.08 -14.01 15.52
CA GLY A 317 5.78 -12.70 16.09
C GLY A 317 5.74 -11.59 15.05
N ASN A 318 6.22 -10.42 15.45
CA ASN A 318 6.22 -9.19 14.68
C ASN A 318 7.47 -9.05 13.81
N VAL A 319 7.32 -8.29 12.72
CA VAL A 319 8.45 -7.79 11.95
C VAL A 319 8.56 -6.28 12.19
N GLU A 320 9.64 -5.84 12.84
CA GLU A 320 9.85 -4.45 13.24
C GLU A 320 10.94 -3.76 12.40
N LEU A 321 10.52 -3.06 11.35
CA LEU A 321 11.31 -2.21 10.47
C LEU A 321 11.11 -0.72 10.81
N SER A 322 11.16 -0.35 12.10
CA SER A 322 10.72 0.96 12.61
C SER A 322 11.84 1.82 13.20
N LYS A 323 11.49 3.00 13.76
CA LYS A 323 12.38 3.90 14.50
C LYS A 323 13.58 4.37 13.66
N SER A 324 13.32 5.10 12.58
CA SER A 324 14.36 5.64 11.70
C SER A 324 15.26 4.58 11.08
N MET A 325 14.74 3.37 10.85
CA MET A 325 15.43 2.37 10.03
C MET A 325 15.62 2.95 8.64
N HIS A 326 16.85 2.89 8.14
CA HIS A 326 17.22 3.40 6.83
C HIS A 326 17.69 2.28 5.92
N SER A 327 17.23 2.31 4.68
CA SER A 327 17.69 1.41 3.64
C SER A 327 17.90 2.17 2.33
N ASN A 328 19.02 1.93 1.66
CA ASN A 328 19.32 2.48 0.32
C ASN A 328 19.06 1.49 -0.83
N GLY A 329 18.33 0.41 -0.53
CA GLY A 329 18.02 -0.67 -1.45
C GLY A 329 16.64 -1.27 -1.21
N THR A 330 16.21 -2.20 -2.06
CA THR A 330 14.91 -2.87 -1.91
C THR A 330 14.85 -3.63 -0.59
N LEU A 331 13.73 -3.47 0.13
CA LEU A 331 13.31 -4.39 1.18
C LEU A 331 12.36 -5.42 0.59
N ARG A 332 12.81 -6.67 0.53
CA ARG A 332 12.10 -7.75 -0.16
C ARG A 332 11.69 -8.84 0.83
N MET A 333 10.39 -9.13 0.87
CA MET A 333 9.78 -10.19 1.66
C MET A 333 8.64 -10.80 0.86
N LEU A 334 8.96 -11.59 -0.18
CA LEU A 334 7.92 -12.24 -0.99
C LEU A 334 7.37 -13.46 -0.30
N SER A 335 6.04 -13.64 -0.35
CA SER A 335 5.36 -14.82 0.21
C SER A 335 5.79 -15.11 1.65
N ALA A 336 6.05 -14.06 2.42
CA ALA A 336 6.39 -14.16 3.83
C ALA A 336 5.13 -14.43 4.67
N SER A 337 5.32 -15.04 5.84
CA SER A 337 4.25 -15.25 6.83
C SER A 337 4.66 -14.54 8.12
N ILE A 338 3.86 -13.56 8.53
CA ILE A 338 4.07 -12.78 9.75
C ILE A 338 2.88 -13.03 10.68
N GLY A 339 3.13 -13.73 11.79
CA GLY A 339 2.10 -14.10 12.76
C GLY A 339 1.64 -12.93 13.66
N GLY A 340 2.44 -11.88 13.74
CA GLY A 340 2.10 -10.61 14.41
C GLY A 340 1.89 -9.47 13.41
N SER A 341 2.33 -8.28 13.80
CA SER A 341 2.23 -7.05 12.98
C SER A 341 3.51 -6.78 12.18
N LEU A 342 3.36 -6.08 11.05
CA LEU A 342 4.46 -5.52 10.27
C LEU A 342 4.56 -4.00 10.55
N ARG A 343 5.65 -3.56 11.17
CA ARG A 343 5.86 -2.15 11.54
C ARG A 343 6.94 -1.52 10.68
N LEU A 344 6.56 -0.55 9.86
CA LEU A 344 7.40 0.31 9.00
C LEU A 344 7.40 1.77 9.47
N ALA A 345 6.85 2.04 10.67
CA ALA A 345 6.69 3.39 11.16
C ALA A 345 8.05 4.13 11.26
N GLU A 346 8.09 5.35 10.70
CA GLU A 346 9.27 6.22 10.63
C GLU A 346 10.46 5.62 9.84
N ALA A 347 10.22 4.61 8.99
CA ALA A 347 11.28 4.06 8.14
C ALA A 347 11.54 4.96 6.92
N THR A 348 12.78 4.92 6.43
CA THR A 348 13.22 5.62 5.22
C THR A 348 13.83 4.62 4.25
N VAL A 349 13.20 4.38 3.11
CA VAL A 349 13.74 3.49 2.06
C VAL A 349 13.91 4.27 0.77
N THR A 350 15.13 4.26 0.25
CA THR A 350 15.51 4.94 -0.99
C THR A 350 16.04 3.90 -1.95
N VAL A 351 15.50 3.85 -3.17
CA VAL A 351 16.08 3.05 -4.25
C VAL A 351 16.40 3.95 -5.43
N GLN A 352 17.52 3.68 -6.09
CA GLN A 352 17.91 4.42 -7.29
C GLN A 352 16.87 4.22 -8.39
N ARG A 353 16.51 5.30 -9.08
CA ARG A 353 15.51 5.27 -10.13
C ARG A 353 16.03 4.49 -11.34
N GLY A 354 15.32 3.45 -11.75
CA GLY A 354 15.66 2.64 -12.91
C GLY A 354 15.51 3.43 -14.21
N VAL A 355 16.58 3.48 -15.00
CA VAL A 355 16.63 4.17 -16.30
C VAL A 355 16.26 3.21 -17.44
N GLU A 356 16.70 1.96 -17.36
CA GLU A 356 16.47 0.91 -18.37
C GLU A 356 15.50 -0.17 -17.86
N SER A 357 14.89 -0.90 -18.79
CA SER A 357 13.95 -1.99 -18.48
C SER A 357 14.69 -3.32 -18.38
N PRO A 358 14.38 -4.20 -17.41
CA PRO A 358 13.37 -4.04 -16.36
C PRO A 358 13.80 -3.02 -15.29
N TRP A 359 12.86 -2.18 -14.82
CA TRP A 359 13.16 -1.20 -13.79
C TRP A 359 13.27 -1.89 -12.42
N HIS A 360 14.47 -1.88 -11.83
CA HIS A 360 14.72 -2.34 -10.46
C HIS A 360 14.62 -1.19 -9.45
N ASP A 361 13.52 -0.43 -9.47
CA ASP A 361 13.29 0.72 -8.58
C ASP A 361 12.16 0.47 -7.57
N ARG A 362 12.08 -0.76 -7.08
CA ARG A 362 11.14 -1.17 -6.02
C ARG A 362 11.76 -0.86 -4.68
N ALA A 363 11.17 0.07 -3.91
CA ALA A 363 11.60 0.29 -2.53
C ALA A 363 11.12 -0.83 -1.61
N LEU A 364 9.85 -1.23 -1.73
CA LEU A 364 9.27 -2.34 -0.98
C LEU A 364 8.71 -3.38 -1.95
N HIS A 365 8.98 -4.66 -1.69
CA HIS A 365 8.41 -5.75 -2.46
C HIS A 365 7.94 -6.89 -1.53
N PHE A 366 6.65 -6.86 -1.19
CA PHE A 366 5.97 -7.81 -0.28
C PHE A 366 4.81 -8.53 -0.95
N ASP A 367 4.95 -8.89 -2.23
CA ASP A 367 3.88 -9.60 -2.94
C ASP A 367 3.59 -10.96 -2.28
N GLY A 368 2.30 -11.29 -2.17
CA GLY A 368 1.82 -12.55 -1.60
C GLY A 368 2.11 -12.75 -0.11
N THR A 369 2.57 -11.71 0.59
CA THR A 369 2.87 -11.80 2.02
C THR A 369 1.61 -11.78 2.86
N GLU A 370 1.57 -12.62 3.88
CA GLU A 370 0.49 -12.72 4.86
C GLU A 370 0.92 -12.09 6.19
N VAL A 371 0.08 -11.20 6.71
CA VAL A 371 0.23 -10.54 8.00
C VAL A 371 -1.04 -10.80 8.81
N LEU A 372 -0.92 -11.57 9.89
CA LEU A 372 -2.07 -11.88 10.78
C LEU A 372 -2.47 -10.67 11.64
N GLY A 373 -1.55 -9.75 11.91
CA GLY A 373 -1.82 -8.50 12.63
C GLY A 373 -2.05 -7.32 11.69
N ASP A 374 -1.64 -6.14 12.16
CA ASP A 374 -1.72 -4.88 11.42
C ASP A 374 -0.45 -4.59 10.61
N VAL A 375 -0.58 -3.75 9.59
CA VAL A 375 0.53 -3.09 8.91
C VAL A 375 0.55 -1.62 9.31
N ASP A 376 1.58 -1.21 10.05
CA ASP A 376 1.78 0.16 10.52
C ASP A 376 2.91 0.85 9.76
N ALA A 377 2.55 1.76 8.86
CA ALA A 377 3.45 2.54 8.02
C ALA A 377 3.37 4.05 8.30
N ARG A 378 3.05 4.45 9.54
CA ARG A 378 3.00 5.87 9.92
C ARG A 378 4.33 6.59 9.67
N SER A 379 4.27 7.77 9.08
CA SER A 379 5.44 8.60 8.76
C SER A 379 6.50 7.88 7.93
N LEU A 380 6.09 6.90 7.13
CA LEU A 380 6.98 6.19 6.21
C LEU A 380 7.43 7.11 5.08
N TRP A 381 8.73 7.14 4.81
CA TRP A 381 9.32 7.82 3.67
C TRP A 381 9.85 6.81 2.65
N LEU A 382 9.32 6.84 1.42
CA LEU A 382 9.75 5.96 0.33
C LEU A 382 10.11 6.76 -0.92
N SER A 383 11.26 6.44 -1.51
CA SER A 383 11.61 6.79 -2.89
C SER A 383 11.76 5.52 -3.71
N GLY A 384 10.78 5.25 -4.57
CA GLY A 384 10.65 4.01 -5.35
C GLY A 384 9.25 3.41 -5.24
N GLN A 385 9.01 2.29 -5.94
CA GLN A 385 7.73 1.60 -5.91
C GLN A 385 7.54 0.79 -4.62
N ALA A 386 6.36 0.91 -3.99
CA ALA A 386 5.87 -0.01 -2.98
C ALA A 386 4.94 -1.06 -3.62
N ARG A 387 5.37 -2.31 -3.63
CA ARG A 387 4.68 -3.42 -4.29
C ARG A 387 4.19 -4.45 -3.27
N LEU A 388 2.87 -4.57 -3.14
CA LEU A 388 2.16 -5.37 -2.13
C LEU A 388 1.03 -6.18 -2.79
N ALA A 389 1.22 -6.63 -4.03
CA ALA A 389 0.18 -7.33 -4.78
C ALA A 389 -0.14 -8.68 -4.12
N ASP A 390 -1.42 -9.04 -4.09
CA ASP A 390 -1.89 -10.30 -3.50
C ASP A 390 -1.50 -10.44 -2.00
N MET A 391 -1.18 -9.33 -1.32
CA MET A 391 -0.89 -9.31 0.11
C MET A 391 -2.18 -9.53 0.91
N HIS A 392 -2.11 -10.34 1.96
CA HIS A 392 -3.21 -10.58 2.88
C HIS A 392 -2.89 -9.97 4.24
N VAL A 393 -3.69 -9.00 4.67
CA VAL A 393 -3.59 -8.38 5.99
C VAL A 393 -4.87 -8.70 6.74
N HIS A 394 -4.79 -9.47 7.81
CA HIS A 394 -5.98 -9.81 8.60
C HIS A 394 -6.45 -8.62 9.45
N GLY A 395 -5.52 -7.79 9.92
CA GLY A 395 -5.81 -6.51 10.58
C GLY A 395 -6.02 -5.35 9.61
N SER A 396 -5.61 -4.15 10.04
CA SER A 396 -5.68 -2.91 9.29
C SER A 396 -4.33 -2.53 8.67
N PHE A 397 -4.38 -1.78 7.58
CA PHE A 397 -3.22 -1.14 6.96
C PHE A 397 -3.29 0.37 7.20
N VAL A 398 -2.30 0.94 7.88
CA VAL A 398 -2.28 2.36 8.28
C VAL A 398 -1.05 3.06 7.71
N LEU A 399 -1.27 4.12 6.92
CA LEU A 399 -0.25 5.01 6.39
C LEU A 399 -0.68 6.46 6.66
N THR A 400 -0.28 7.00 7.81
CA THR A 400 -0.56 8.39 8.21
C THR A 400 0.69 9.24 8.07
N ASP A 401 0.55 10.44 7.52
CA ASP A 401 1.63 11.44 7.36
C ASP A 401 2.89 10.87 6.65
N GLY A 402 2.68 9.95 5.71
CA GLY A 402 3.77 9.34 4.93
C GLY A 402 4.06 10.09 3.63
N THR A 403 5.30 9.97 3.15
CA THR A 403 5.74 10.56 1.88
C THR A 403 6.24 9.45 0.97
N LEU A 404 5.47 9.13 -0.07
CA LEU A 404 5.81 8.09 -1.04
C LEU A 404 6.02 8.74 -2.39
N SER A 405 7.18 8.51 -3.01
CA SER A 405 7.55 9.13 -4.27
C SER A 405 8.03 8.13 -5.31
N HIS A 406 7.26 8.02 -6.39
CA HIS A 406 7.62 7.32 -7.62
C HIS A 406 6.97 8.03 -8.83
N PRO A 407 7.42 9.26 -9.14
CA PRO A 407 6.70 10.15 -10.03
C PRO A 407 6.62 9.60 -11.46
N MET A 408 5.45 9.74 -12.07
CA MET A 408 5.08 9.28 -13.41
C MET A 408 5.06 7.75 -13.58
N ARG A 409 5.11 6.99 -12.49
CA ARG A 409 5.00 5.52 -12.45
C ARG A 409 3.97 5.08 -11.38
N ASP A 410 3.84 3.78 -11.17
CA ASP A 410 3.00 3.23 -10.11
C ASP A 410 3.79 3.28 -8.79
N MET A 411 3.31 4.06 -7.83
CA MET A 411 3.99 4.33 -6.57
C MET A 411 3.63 3.31 -5.51
N PHE A 412 2.36 2.94 -5.42
CA PHE A 412 1.88 1.96 -4.45
C PHE A 412 0.89 1.04 -5.14
N THR A 413 1.11 -0.28 -5.02
CA THR A 413 0.21 -1.29 -5.60
C THR A 413 -0.17 -2.35 -4.58
N ALA A 414 -1.46 -2.40 -4.25
CA ALA A 414 -2.11 -3.42 -3.43
C ALA A 414 -3.19 -4.13 -4.25
N ARG A 415 -2.84 -4.48 -5.50
CA ARG A 415 -3.78 -5.14 -6.43
C ARG A 415 -4.15 -6.51 -5.89
N ARG A 416 -5.45 -6.81 -5.89
CA ARG A 416 -6.04 -8.06 -5.38
C ARG A 416 -5.68 -8.40 -3.93
N SER A 417 -5.17 -7.43 -3.17
CA SER A 417 -4.88 -7.60 -1.75
C SER A 417 -6.18 -7.70 -0.95
N ILE A 418 -6.13 -8.44 0.15
CA ILE A 418 -7.24 -8.60 1.09
C ILE A 418 -6.85 -7.94 2.40
N ILE A 419 -7.71 -7.07 2.92
CA ILE A 419 -7.52 -6.35 4.19
C ILE A 419 -8.76 -6.60 5.06
N GLY A 420 -8.59 -7.31 6.17
CA GLY A 420 -9.67 -7.67 7.10
C GLY A 420 -10.16 -6.49 7.95
N GLY A 421 -9.32 -5.49 8.18
CA GLY A 421 -9.67 -4.25 8.86
C GLY A 421 -9.92 -3.08 7.91
N ASN A 422 -9.27 -1.94 8.18
CA ASN A 422 -9.37 -0.73 7.36
C ASN A 422 -8.08 -0.50 6.57
N LEU A 423 -8.19 0.10 5.39
CA LEU A 423 -7.07 0.68 4.65
C LEU A 423 -7.11 2.20 4.83
N SER A 424 -6.23 2.73 5.67
CA SER A 424 -6.24 4.13 6.08
C SER A 424 -4.99 4.86 5.61
N LEU A 425 -5.13 5.73 4.61
CA LEU A 425 -4.13 6.70 4.17
C LEU A 425 -4.61 8.11 4.56
N VAL A 426 -3.89 8.77 5.47
CA VAL A 426 -4.34 10.05 6.04
C VAL A 426 -3.20 11.05 6.04
N GLY A 427 -3.41 12.25 5.50
CA GLY A 427 -2.41 13.33 5.52
C GLY A 427 -1.16 13.07 4.66
N SER A 428 -1.13 11.99 3.88
CA SER A 428 0.06 11.55 3.15
C SER A 428 0.26 12.25 1.80
N GLU A 429 1.52 12.48 1.43
CA GLU A 429 1.94 12.97 0.12
C GLU A 429 2.36 11.81 -0.78
N LEU A 430 1.68 11.65 -1.91
CA LEU A 430 1.82 10.50 -2.79
C LEU A 430 2.14 10.98 -4.20
N GLN A 431 3.36 10.75 -4.68
CA GLN A 431 3.76 11.10 -6.05
C GLN A 431 3.82 9.84 -6.91
N GLY A 432 2.93 9.74 -7.89
CA GLY A 432 2.72 8.54 -8.71
C GLY A 432 1.29 8.02 -8.59
N THR A 433 1.08 6.79 -9.05
CA THR A 433 -0.26 6.17 -9.06
C THR A 433 -0.47 5.25 -7.86
N LEU A 434 -1.62 5.38 -7.21
CA LEU A 434 -2.12 4.47 -6.18
C LEU A 434 -3.02 3.41 -6.83
N GLN A 435 -2.53 2.16 -6.88
CA GLN A 435 -3.20 1.02 -7.51
C GLN A 435 -3.87 0.13 -6.45
N LEU A 436 -5.20 0.17 -6.40
CA LEU A 436 -6.08 -0.60 -5.52
C LEU A 436 -7.02 -1.52 -6.32
N GLN A 437 -6.62 -1.89 -7.54
CA GLN A 437 -7.46 -2.69 -8.44
C GLN A 437 -7.79 -4.06 -7.81
N GLY A 438 -9.09 -4.37 -7.71
CA GLY A 438 -9.59 -5.62 -7.16
C GLY A 438 -9.29 -5.82 -5.68
N VAL A 439 -8.91 -4.76 -4.94
CA VAL A 439 -8.68 -4.85 -3.49
C VAL A 439 -10.00 -5.22 -2.79
N GLN A 440 -9.90 -6.06 -1.77
CA GLN A 440 -11.02 -6.40 -0.89
C GLN A 440 -10.73 -5.88 0.50
N VAL A 441 -11.58 -4.98 1.00
CA VAL A 441 -11.43 -4.39 2.33
C VAL A 441 -12.72 -4.62 3.10
N ALA A 442 -12.68 -5.35 4.21
CA ALA A 442 -13.88 -5.63 4.99
C ALA A 442 -14.39 -4.40 5.76
N GLY A 443 -13.49 -3.51 6.18
CA GLY A 443 -13.80 -2.23 6.82
C GLY A 443 -13.93 -1.07 5.82
N ASN A 444 -13.19 0.00 6.09
CA ASN A 444 -13.20 1.23 5.30
C ASN A 444 -11.93 1.36 4.45
N ILE A 445 -12.04 2.03 3.30
CA ILE A 445 -10.91 2.67 2.62
C ILE A 445 -10.99 4.17 2.90
N GLU A 446 -9.98 4.71 3.56
CA GLU A 446 -9.91 6.13 3.94
C GLU A 446 -8.70 6.80 3.28
N LEU A 447 -8.94 7.76 2.40
CA LEU A 447 -7.94 8.61 1.74
C LEU A 447 -8.18 10.07 2.17
N ARG A 448 -7.92 10.39 3.44
CA ARG A 448 -8.30 11.69 4.03
C ARG A 448 -7.16 12.70 3.98
N GLY A 449 -7.38 13.82 3.31
CA GLY A 449 -6.39 14.90 3.20
C GLY A 449 -5.09 14.49 2.48
N CYS A 450 -5.13 13.41 1.68
CA CYS A 450 -4.01 12.96 0.88
C CYS A 450 -3.82 13.84 -0.36
N ARG A 451 -2.56 14.02 -0.76
CA ARG A 451 -2.20 14.77 -1.97
C ARG A 451 -1.54 13.85 -2.99
N LEU A 452 -2.26 13.53 -4.06
CA LEU A 452 -1.78 12.65 -5.13
C LEU A 452 -1.39 13.46 -6.38
N THR A 453 -0.12 13.41 -6.75
CA THR A 453 0.46 14.15 -7.89
C THR A 453 1.27 13.25 -8.81
N SER A 454 1.64 13.76 -9.99
CA SER A 454 2.59 13.09 -10.89
C SER A 454 2.20 11.65 -11.23
N ALA A 455 0.92 11.39 -11.48
CA ALA A 455 0.43 10.06 -11.83
C ALA A 455 1.12 9.48 -13.08
N ARG A 456 1.00 8.16 -13.25
CA ARG A 456 1.56 7.44 -14.40
C ARG A 456 1.05 8.06 -15.71
N ARG A 457 1.99 8.48 -16.57
CA ARG A 457 1.65 9.09 -17.86
C ARG A 457 1.00 8.06 -18.77
N SER A 458 -0.26 8.28 -19.10
CA SER A 458 -0.99 7.55 -20.14
C SER A 458 -1.91 8.53 -20.86
N ARG A 459 -1.88 8.52 -22.21
CA ARG A 459 -2.67 9.45 -23.06
C ARG A 459 -4.17 9.43 -22.77
N ALA A 460 -4.72 8.36 -22.19
CA ALA A 460 -6.16 8.24 -21.89
C ALA A 460 -6.49 7.57 -20.54
N ARG A 461 -5.50 7.12 -19.75
CA ARG A 461 -5.72 6.34 -18.52
C ARG A 461 -4.99 6.89 -17.29
N SER A 462 -4.43 8.09 -17.37
CA SER A 462 -3.73 8.69 -16.23
C SER A 462 -4.72 8.86 -15.07
N CYS A 463 -4.48 8.16 -13.97
CA CYS A 463 -5.28 8.22 -12.75
C CYS A 463 -4.34 8.36 -11.56
N SER A 464 -4.76 9.13 -10.57
CA SER A 464 -4.06 9.24 -9.29
C SER A 464 -4.41 8.05 -8.39
N VAL A 465 -5.68 7.62 -8.43
CA VAL A 465 -6.18 6.45 -7.71
C VAL A 465 -6.90 5.53 -8.70
N ASP A 466 -6.51 4.26 -8.74
CA ASP A 466 -7.17 3.20 -9.49
C ASP A 466 -7.75 2.17 -8.52
N ALA A 467 -9.05 2.28 -8.21
CA ALA A 467 -9.81 1.38 -7.36
C ALA A 467 -10.85 0.56 -8.17
N ARG A 468 -10.53 0.24 -9.43
CA ARG A 468 -11.43 -0.57 -10.29
C ARG A 468 -11.67 -1.95 -9.69
N GLY A 469 -12.93 -2.37 -9.64
CA GLY A 469 -13.36 -3.65 -9.05
C GLY A 469 -13.09 -3.78 -7.55
N ALA A 470 -12.79 -2.68 -6.84
CA ALA A 470 -12.60 -2.73 -5.40
C ALA A 470 -13.91 -3.11 -4.70
N THR A 471 -13.82 -3.95 -3.67
CA THR A 471 -14.95 -4.32 -2.81
C THR A 471 -14.70 -3.81 -1.40
N VAL A 472 -15.58 -2.94 -0.90
CA VAL A 472 -15.44 -2.30 0.42
C VAL A 472 -16.65 -2.60 1.28
N GLY A 473 -16.43 -3.20 2.44
CA GLY A 473 -17.48 -3.66 3.33
C GLY A 473 -18.21 -2.53 4.07
N ARG A 474 -17.64 -1.32 4.14
CA ARG A 474 -18.28 -0.12 4.71
C ARG A 474 -18.11 1.09 3.79
N ASP A 475 -17.18 1.99 4.11
CA ASP A 475 -17.05 3.29 3.44
C ASP A 475 -15.80 3.37 2.57
N PHE A 476 -15.93 3.99 1.40
CA PHE A 476 -14.80 4.49 0.61
C PHE A 476 -14.80 6.01 0.69
N THR A 477 -13.81 6.59 1.38
CA THR A 477 -13.74 8.03 1.64
C THR A 477 -12.53 8.68 0.99
N CYS A 478 -12.78 9.59 0.05
CA CYS A 478 -11.83 10.53 -0.55
C CYS A 478 -12.20 11.95 -0.11
N ALA A 479 -11.98 12.26 1.17
CA ALA A 479 -12.45 13.52 1.76
C ALA A 479 -11.32 14.38 2.31
N ASN A 480 -11.60 15.66 2.53
CA ASN A 480 -10.68 16.51 3.30
C ASN A 480 -10.49 15.98 4.74
N ASN A 481 -9.38 16.35 5.35
CA ASN A 481 -9.23 16.31 6.80
C ASN A 481 -9.34 17.76 7.35
N ARG A 482 -9.09 17.97 8.66
CA ARG A 482 -9.17 19.31 9.26
C ARG A 482 -8.16 20.33 8.70
N ARG A 483 -7.09 19.88 8.03
CA ARG A 483 -5.94 20.71 7.61
C ARG A 483 -5.79 20.81 6.09
N THR A 484 -6.05 19.72 5.36
CA THR A 484 -5.78 19.60 3.93
C THR A 484 -6.94 18.93 3.18
N PRO A 485 -7.25 19.38 1.94
CA PRO A 485 -8.19 18.68 1.09
C PRO A 485 -7.61 17.36 0.57
N PHE A 486 -8.48 16.39 0.26
CA PHE A 486 -8.07 15.31 -0.63
C PHE A 486 -7.90 15.87 -2.04
N TYR A 487 -6.69 15.76 -2.59
CA TYR A 487 -6.35 16.30 -3.91
C TYR A 487 -5.83 15.18 -4.82
N ALA A 488 -6.50 14.98 -5.96
CA ALA A 488 -6.09 14.03 -6.99
C ALA A 488 -5.82 14.76 -8.31
N GLN A 489 -4.54 14.97 -8.66
CA GLN A 489 -4.13 15.78 -9.82
C GLN A 489 -4.66 15.24 -11.17
N SER A 490 -4.68 13.91 -11.34
CA SER A 490 -5.17 13.31 -12.58
C SER A 490 -6.64 12.98 -12.47
N GLY A 491 -6.99 11.95 -11.71
CA GLY A 491 -8.38 11.56 -11.52
C GLY A 491 -8.50 10.29 -10.69
N VAL A 492 -9.73 9.90 -10.37
CA VAL A 492 -10.04 8.70 -9.59
C VAL A 492 -10.84 7.74 -10.46
N HIS A 493 -10.37 6.50 -10.59
CA HIS A 493 -11.05 5.45 -11.35
C HIS A 493 -11.58 4.38 -10.40
N MET A 494 -12.85 4.02 -10.55
CA MET A 494 -13.58 3.11 -9.66
C MET A 494 -14.54 2.20 -10.44
N ASP A 495 -14.25 1.93 -11.71
CA ASP A 495 -15.10 1.09 -12.58
C ASP A 495 -15.49 -0.22 -11.87
N GLY A 496 -16.79 -0.47 -11.72
CA GLY A 496 -17.34 -1.69 -11.09
C GLY A 496 -17.06 -1.85 -9.60
N ALA A 497 -16.67 -0.78 -8.89
CA ALA A 497 -16.45 -0.85 -7.45
C ALA A 497 -17.76 -1.05 -6.68
N VAL A 498 -17.74 -1.90 -5.65
CA VAL A 498 -18.87 -2.17 -4.78
C VAL A 498 -18.55 -1.67 -3.37
N ILE A 499 -19.27 -0.63 -2.95
CA ILE A 499 -19.11 0.00 -1.64
C ILE A 499 -20.39 -0.27 -0.87
N LYS A 500 -20.36 -1.10 0.19
CA LYS A 500 -21.61 -1.52 0.84
C LYS A 500 -22.40 -0.37 1.47
N ARG A 501 -21.72 0.70 1.92
CA ARG A 501 -22.36 1.81 2.63
C ARG A 501 -22.16 3.15 1.93
N ARG A 502 -21.05 3.86 2.17
CA ARG A 502 -20.90 5.24 1.67
C ARG A 502 -19.68 5.43 0.77
N LEU A 503 -19.89 6.01 -0.40
CA LEU A 503 -18.83 6.56 -1.24
C LEU A 503 -18.79 8.08 -1.07
N ASN A 504 -17.70 8.61 -0.53
CA ASN A 504 -17.63 10.00 -0.06
C ASN A 504 -16.49 10.80 -0.69
N PHE A 505 -16.83 11.88 -1.40
CA PHE A 505 -15.94 12.87 -2.01
C PHE A 505 -16.07 14.27 -1.38
N GLY A 506 -16.51 14.35 -0.12
CA GLY A 506 -16.72 15.59 0.61
C GLY A 506 -15.46 16.46 0.69
N GLY A 507 -15.53 17.66 0.15
CA GLY A 507 -14.40 18.60 0.13
C GLY A 507 -13.25 18.20 -0.81
N ALA A 508 -13.43 17.18 -1.65
CA ALA A 508 -12.40 16.71 -2.57
C ALA A 508 -12.10 17.72 -3.70
N GLU A 509 -10.85 17.72 -4.16
CA GLU A 509 -10.39 18.41 -5.36
C GLU A 509 -9.91 17.39 -6.39
N LEU A 510 -10.66 17.25 -7.48
CA LEU A 510 -10.45 16.21 -8.48
C LEU A 510 -10.03 16.79 -9.83
N GLY A 511 -8.94 16.25 -10.37
CA GLY A 511 -8.44 16.58 -11.70
C GLY A 511 -7.62 17.86 -11.78
N SER A 512 -7.07 18.08 -12.97
CA SER A 512 -6.30 19.28 -13.33
C SER A 512 -6.61 19.67 -14.76
N ALA A 513 -6.16 20.85 -15.20
CA ALA A 513 -6.41 21.35 -16.55
C ALA A 513 -5.89 20.43 -17.66
N LEU A 514 -4.94 19.54 -17.34
CA LEU A 514 -4.31 18.62 -18.29
C LEU A 514 -5.04 17.27 -18.42
N VAL A 515 -6.06 16.99 -17.59
CA VAL A 515 -6.70 15.68 -17.55
C VAL A 515 -8.12 15.70 -18.11
N ILE A 516 -8.44 14.66 -18.89
CA ILE A 516 -9.73 14.52 -19.59
C ILE A 516 -10.84 14.03 -18.65
N ILE A 517 -10.52 13.17 -17.68
CA ILE A 517 -11.48 12.52 -16.78
C ILE A 517 -11.03 12.74 -15.33
N ALA A 518 -11.83 13.46 -14.55
CA ALA A 518 -11.56 13.73 -13.14
C ALA A 518 -12.07 12.58 -12.23
N LEU A 519 -13.23 12.02 -12.57
CA LEU A 519 -13.83 10.88 -11.86
C LEU A 519 -14.44 9.91 -12.87
N ARG A 520 -14.03 8.66 -12.81
CA ARG A 520 -14.57 7.56 -13.59
C ARG A 520 -15.13 6.51 -12.64
N ALA A 521 -16.44 6.45 -12.54
CA ALA A 521 -17.14 5.54 -11.64
C ALA A 521 -18.39 4.96 -12.33
N PRO A 522 -18.26 4.25 -13.46
CA PRO A 522 -19.33 3.45 -14.03
C PRO A 522 -19.54 2.16 -13.24
N ASP A 523 -20.77 1.65 -13.25
CA ASP A 523 -21.19 0.41 -12.59
C ASP A 523 -20.88 0.39 -11.07
N VAL A 524 -20.76 1.56 -10.45
CA VAL A 524 -20.50 1.68 -9.01
C VAL A 524 -21.81 1.52 -8.25
N ARG A 525 -21.76 0.74 -7.16
CA ARG A 525 -22.89 0.55 -6.25
C ARG A 525 -22.52 1.04 -4.86
N ALA A 526 -23.35 1.91 -4.29
CA ALA A 526 -23.27 2.36 -2.90
C ALA A 526 -24.66 2.58 -2.30
N GLN A 527 -24.83 2.56 -0.98
CA GLN A 527 -26.09 3.02 -0.38
C GLN A 527 -26.16 4.55 -0.43
N GLU A 528 -25.07 5.23 -0.04
CA GLU A 528 -24.98 6.68 -0.06
C GLU A 528 -23.83 7.13 -0.97
N LEU A 529 -24.12 8.11 -1.82
CA LEU A 529 -23.16 8.75 -2.69
C LEU A 529 -23.02 10.23 -2.28
N ILE A 530 -21.92 10.58 -1.63
CA ILE A 530 -21.64 11.92 -1.15
C ILE A 530 -20.71 12.64 -2.13
N MET A 531 -21.31 13.39 -3.05
CA MET A 531 -20.68 14.20 -4.10
C MET A 531 -20.64 15.69 -3.75
N THR A 532 -20.20 16.01 -2.53
CA THR A 532 -20.07 17.40 -2.05
C THR A 532 -18.65 17.93 -2.24
N THR A 533 -18.19 18.03 -3.49
CA THR A 533 -16.80 18.39 -3.81
C THR A 533 -16.45 19.83 -3.39
N GLY A 534 -15.19 20.04 -2.98
CA GLY A 534 -14.72 21.35 -2.51
C GLY A 534 -14.57 22.37 -3.63
N LYS A 535 -14.17 21.90 -4.83
CA LYS A 535 -14.10 22.68 -6.07
C LYS A 535 -14.79 21.93 -7.21
N PRO A 536 -15.18 22.60 -8.29
CA PRO A 536 -15.67 21.93 -9.48
C PRO A 536 -14.61 20.95 -10.02
N PRO A 537 -14.96 19.67 -10.27
CA PRO A 537 -14.04 18.71 -10.88
C PRO A 537 -13.49 19.24 -12.20
N ARG A 538 -12.16 19.18 -12.37
CA ARG A 538 -11.46 19.62 -13.58
C ARG A 538 -11.30 18.44 -14.54
N GLY A 539 -12.27 18.28 -15.43
CA GLY A 539 -12.38 17.15 -16.35
C GLY A 539 -13.81 16.59 -16.38
N ARG A 540 -14.02 15.50 -17.12
CA ARG A 540 -15.30 14.77 -17.15
C ARG A 540 -15.52 13.97 -15.88
N VAL A 541 -16.79 13.85 -15.50
CA VAL A 541 -17.27 12.91 -14.48
C VAL A 541 -18.16 11.86 -15.16
N ILE A 542 -17.87 10.58 -14.95
CA ILE A 542 -18.62 9.47 -15.56
C ILE A 542 -19.24 8.63 -14.46
N LEU A 543 -20.57 8.60 -14.40
CA LEU A 543 -21.38 7.84 -13.43
C LEU A 543 -22.35 6.86 -14.11
N ARG A 544 -22.01 6.43 -15.32
CA ARG A 544 -22.87 5.58 -16.14
C ARG A 544 -23.19 4.27 -15.42
N GLN A 545 -24.46 3.85 -15.43
CA GLN A 545 -24.93 2.60 -14.82
C GLN A 545 -24.65 2.48 -13.31
N SER A 546 -24.27 3.58 -12.65
CA SER A 546 -24.03 3.60 -11.21
C SER A 546 -25.34 3.81 -10.46
N SER A 547 -25.41 3.31 -9.23
CA SER A 547 -26.63 3.36 -8.42
C SER A 547 -26.34 3.69 -6.95
N CYS A 548 -27.26 4.45 -6.35
CA CYS A 548 -27.28 4.71 -4.92
C CYS A 548 -28.70 4.84 -4.37
N VAL A 549 -28.87 4.75 -3.05
CA VAL A 549 -30.16 5.01 -2.38
C VAL A 549 -30.30 6.52 -2.11
N SER A 550 -29.26 7.14 -1.55
CA SER A 550 -29.24 8.58 -1.27
C SER A 550 -28.06 9.26 -1.96
N LEU A 551 -28.35 10.37 -2.64
CA LEU A 551 -27.37 11.24 -3.27
C LEU A 551 -27.26 12.56 -2.48
N ALA A 552 -26.11 12.81 -1.87
CA ALA A 552 -25.75 14.11 -1.32
C ALA A 552 -24.86 14.85 -2.33
N ASP A 553 -25.25 16.05 -2.74
CA ASP A 553 -24.61 16.77 -3.84
C ASP A 553 -24.47 18.28 -3.56
N ASN A 554 -23.69 18.96 -4.39
CA ASN A 554 -23.57 20.42 -4.34
C ASN A 554 -23.33 21.04 -5.73
N LYS A 555 -23.47 22.36 -5.83
CA LYS A 555 -23.24 23.13 -7.07
C LYS A 555 -21.86 22.89 -7.70
N ASN A 556 -20.83 22.64 -6.88
CA ASN A 556 -19.47 22.42 -7.36
C ASN A 556 -19.39 21.14 -8.19
N PHE A 557 -19.91 20.03 -7.66
CA PHE A 557 -19.96 18.75 -8.37
C PHE A 557 -20.64 18.88 -9.73
N TRP A 558 -21.83 19.48 -9.78
CA TRP A 558 -22.60 19.70 -11.01
C TRP A 558 -21.96 20.69 -12.01
N SER A 559 -20.95 21.44 -11.57
CA SER A 559 -20.21 22.40 -12.41
C SER A 559 -18.89 21.83 -12.97
N ALA A 560 -18.74 20.50 -13.01
CA ALA A 560 -17.57 19.84 -13.59
C ALA A 560 -17.24 20.38 -14.99
N THR A 561 -15.98 20.74 -15.23
CA THR A 561 -15.58 21.48 -16.44
C THR A 561 -15.68 20.67 -17.72
N GLY A 562 -15.71 19.33 -17.64
CA GLY A 562 -15.93 18.44 -18.78
C GLY A 562 -17.38 17.98 -18.95
N GLY A 563 -18.28 18.37 -18.04
CA GLY A 563 -19.63 17.82 -17.94
C GLY A 563 -19.68 16.46 -17.23
N ILE A 564 -20.91 15.98 -17.02
CA ILE A 564 -21.20 14.74 -16.29
C ILE A 564 -21.99 13.78 -17.20
N GLU A 565 -21.52 12.54 -17.29
CA GLU A 565 -22.20 11.46 -18.00
C GLU A 565 -23.04 10.64 -17.00
N LEU A 566 -24.36 10.73 -17.12
CA LEU A 566 -25.35 10.16 -16.18
C LEU A 566 -26.25 9.09 -16.83
N ASP A 567 -25.77 8.46 -17.91
CA ASP A 567 -26.58 7.43 -18.61
C ASP A 567 -26.83 6.26 -17.66
N ASP A 568 -28.10 5.94 -17.41
CA ASP A 568 -28.54 4.89 -16.47
C ASP A 568 -28.04 5.07 -15.03
N PHE A 569 -27.71 6.31 -14.63
CA PHE A 569 -27.42 6.63 -13.23
C PHE A 569 -28.71 6.68 -12.41
N GLN A 570 -28.79 5.91 -11.32
CA GLN A 570 -30.00 5.74 -10.51
C GLN A 570 -29.78 6.19 -9.06
N TYR A 571 -30.79 6.86 -8.51
CA TYR A 571 -30.84 7.28 -7.10
C TYR A 571 -32.27 7.39 -6.59
N ASP A 572 -32.53 6.90 -5.38
CA ASP A 572 -33.90 6.84 -4.82
C ASP A 572 -34.29 8.15 -4.11
N SER A 573 -33.31 8.87 -3.56
CA SER A 573 -33.55 10.08 -2.78
C SER A 573 -32.37 11.06 -2.85
N LEU A 574 -32.65 12.31 -2.50
CA LEU A 574 -31.65 13.37 -2.33
C LEU A 574 -31.48 13.65 -0.84
N ASP A 575 -30.23 13.81 -0.39
CA ASP A 575 -29.91 14.14 1.01
C ASP A 575 -30.57 15.45 1.46
N THR A 576 -30.57 16.46 0.58
CA THR A 576 -31.37 17.68 0.76
C THR A 576 -32.63 17.58 -0.09
N PRO A 577 -33.80 17.26 0.50
CA PRO A 577 -35.03 17.00 -0.24
C PRO A 577 -35.59 18.27 -0.89
N VAL A 578 -36.34 18.11 -1.98
CA VAL A 578 -37.07 19.21 -2.63
C VAL A 578 -38.48 19.26 -2.05
N GLY A 579 -38.78 20.32 -1.31
CA GLY A 579 -40.12 20.53 -0.75
C GLY A 579 -41.21 20.60 -1.82
N LEU A 580 -42.46 20.28 -1.45
CA LEU A 580 -43.60 20.23 -2.37
C LEU A 580 -43.92 21.55 -3.08
N LYS A 581 -43.54 22.69 -2.48
CA LYS A 581 -43.74 24.05 -3.02
C LYS A 581 -42.43 24.81 -3.21
N ASP A 582 -41.29 24.12 -3.14
CA ASP A 582 -39.97 24.76 -3.24
C ASP A 582 -39.53 24.87 -4.70
N ASP A 583 -40.19 25.76 -5.43
CA ASP A 583 -39.89 26.07 -6.83
C ASP A 583 -38.43 26.53 -7.01
N LYS A 584 -37.86 27.18 -6.00
CA LYS A 584 -36.49 27.72 -6.07
C LYS A 584 -35.48 26.58 -6.12
N THR A 585 -35.49 25.70 -5.11
CA THR A 585 -34.56 24.55 -5.05
C THR A 585 -34.78 23.61 -6.23
N PHE A 586 -36.03 23.41 -6.65
CA PHE A 586 -36.36 22.64 -7.85
C PHE A 586 -35.69 23.20 -9.10
N ASN A 587 -35.89 24.50 -9.39
CA ASN A 587 -35.35 25.13 -10.59
C ASN A 587 -33.81 25.19 -10.57
N GLU A 588 -33.21 25.40 -9.39
CA GLU A 588 -31.76 25.34 -9.21
C GLU A 588 -31.21 23.96 -9.57
N ARG A 589 -31.79 22.88 -9.05
CA ARG A 589 -31.38 21.49 -9.34
C ARG A 589 -31.59 21.11 -10.80
N LEU A 590 -32.72 21.49 -11.38
CA LEU A 590 -32.98 21.28 -12.81
C LEU A 590 -31.94 22.01 -13.67
N GLY A 591 -31.59 23.26 -13.30
CA GLY A 591 -30.52 24.02 -13.94
C GLY A 591 -29.15 23.35 -13.83
N TRP A 592 -28.82 22.75 -12.68
CA TRP A 592 -27.59 21.99 -12.48
C TRP A 592 -27.53 20.77 -13.41
N LEU A 593 -28.61 19.99 -13.48
CA LEU A 593 -28.71 18.82 -14.36
C LEU A 593 -28.51 19.22 -15.83
N GLU A 594 -29.19 20.27 -16.30
CA GLU A 594 -29.07 20.76 -17.67
C GLU A 594 -27.67 21.25 -18.01
N LYS A 595 -27.05 22.00 -17.09
CA LYS A 595 -25.68 22.50 -17.24
C LYS A 595 -24.69 21.34 -17.32
N ALA A 596 -24.82 20.34 -16.46
CA ALA A 596 -23.91 19.19 -16.41
C ALA A 596 -23.87 18.38 -17.71
N MET A 597 -24.97 18.36 -18.48
CA MET A 597 -25.02 17.69 -19.79
C MET A 597 -24.33 18.46 -20.94
N HIS A 598 -23.77 19.66 -20.69
CA HIS A 598 -23.05 20.48 -21.67
C HIS A 598 -23.84 20.69 -22.98
N GLY A 599 -25.14 20.94 -22.88
CA GLY A 599 -26.01 21.19 -24.03
C GLY A 599 -26.30 19.97 -24.91
N ARG A 600 -25.80 18.77 -24.56
CA ARG A 600 -26.17 17.50 -25.21
C ARG A 600 -27.47 17.00 -24.61
N TYR A 601 -28.50 16.85 -25.42
CA TYR A 601 -29.78 16.33 -24.96
C TYR A 601 -29.67 14.82 -24.69
N ARG A 602 -29.97 14.41 -23.46
CA ARG A 602 -30.08 13.02 -23.04
C ARG A 602 -31.37 12.84 -22.25
N PRO A 603 -32.28 11.92 -22.64
CA PRO A 603 -33.57 11.79 -21.98
C PRO A 603 -33.50 11.14 -20.59
N GLY A 604 -32.63 10.14 -20.41
CA GLY A 604 -32.56 9.31 -19.19
C GLY A 604 -32.43 10.10 -17.88
N PRO A 605 -31.52 11.09 -17.77
CA PRO A 605 -31.37 11.84 -16.52
C PRO A 605 -32.62 12.62 -16.10
N TYR A 606 -33.45 13.07 -17.06
CA TYR A 606 -34.75 13.69 -16.74
C TYR A 606 -35.77 12.66 -16.24
N ASP A 607 -35.78 11.45 -16.82
CA ASP A 607 -36.67 10.38 -16.37
C ASP A 607 -36.33 9.96 -14.95
N GLN A 608 -35.04 9.82 -14.63
CA GLN A 608 -34.58 9.52 -13.27
C GLN A 608 -35.02 10.59 -12.28
N PHE A 609 -34.78 11.87 -12.59
CA PHE A 609 -35.15 12.97 -11.69
C PHE A 609 -36.67 13.05 -11.48
N ALA A 610 -37.46 12.86 -12.54
CA ALA A 610 -38.92 12.79 -12.44
C ALA A 610 -39.39 11.57 -11.64
N ALA A 611 -38.77 10.39 -11.82
CA ALA A 611 -39.10 9.19 -11.07
C ALA A 611 -38.85 9.37 -9.57
N MET A 612 -37.69 9.89 -9.18
CA MET A 612 -37.37 10.21 -7.78
C MET A 612 -38.36 11.20 -7.17
N LEU A 613 -38.73 12.26 -7.91
CA LEU A 613 -39.72 13.24 -7.45
C LEU A 613 -41.11 12.60 -7.24
N ARG A 614 -41.52 11.64 -8.07
CA ARG A 614 -42.78 10.91 -7.85
C ARG A 614 -42.75 10.04 -6.61
N VAL A 615 -41.66 9.31 -6.41
CA VAL A 615 -41.50 8.44 -5.23
C VAL A 615 -41.52 9.25 -3.94
N SER A 616 -41.01 10.47 -3.95
CA SER A 616 -41.09 11.42 -2.83
C SER A 616 -42.44 12.16 -2.70
N GLY A 617 -43.45 11.83 -3.52
CA GLY A 617 -44.79 12.43 -3.49
C GLY A 617 -44.89 13.78 -4.19
N ASN A 618 -43.84 14.22 -4.89
CA ASN A 618 -43.75 15.52 -5.54
C ASN A 618 -44.15 15.47 -7.03
N GLU A 619 -45.43 15.18 -7.27
CA GLU A 619 -45.99 14.94 -8.61
C GLU A 619 -45.99 16.18 -9.52
N GLU A 620 -46.16 17.38 -8.97
CA GLU A 620 -46.17 18.62 -9.74
C GLU A 620 -44.79 18.89 -10.35
N HIS A 621 -43.74 18.83 -9.53
CA HIS A 621 -42.37 19.00 -9.99
C HIS A 621 -41.94 17.86 -10.93
N ALA A 622 -42.33 16.61 -10.66
CA ALA A 622 -42.06 15.49 -11.58
C ALA A 622 -42.66 15.73 -12.97
N THR A 623 -43.87 16.27 -13.02
CA THR A 623 -44.56 16.63 -14.26
C THR A 623 -43.83 17.78 -14.99
N ALA A 624 -43.35 18.78 -14.24
CA ALA A 624 -42.56 19.88 -14.80
C ALA A 624 -41.24 19.40 -15.43
N VAL A 625 -40.55 18.43 -14.81
CA VAL A 625 -39.33 17.83 -15.37
C VAL A 625 -39.62 17.12 -16.70
N LEU A 626 -40.71 16.35 -16.78
CA LEU A 626 -41.08 15.67 -18.02
C LEU A 626 -41.50 16.64 -19.14
N MET A 627 -42.15 17.75 -18.80
CA MET A 627 -42.39 18.82 -19.77
C MET A 627 -41.08 19.42 -20.27
N ARG A 628 -40.14 19.68 -19.37
CA ARG A 628 -38.81 20.21 -19.71
C ARG A 628 -38.05 19.24 -20.62
N LYS A 629 -38.13 17.93 -20.36
CA LYS A 629 -37.59 16.87 -21.23
C LYS A 629 -38.15 16.98 -22.65
N GLN A 630 -39.47 17.13 -22.83
CA GLN A 630 -40.07 17.27 -24.17
C GLN A 630 -39.64 18.57 -24.87
N GLU A 631 -39.60 19.70 -24.15
CA GLU A 631 -39.13 20.96 -24.72
C GLU A 631 -37.68 20.87 -25.23
N ARG A 632 -36.79 20.23 -24.46
CA ARG A 632 -35.40 20.00 -24.87
C ARG A 632 -35.31 19.01 -26.03
N ARG A 633 -36.17 17.99 -26.09
CA ARG A 633 -36.27 17.07 -27.25
C ARG A 633 -36.59 17.84 -28.53
N TYR A 634 -37.63 18.68 -28.52
CA TYR A 634 -38.00 19.48 -29.68
C TYR A 634 -36.90 20.48 -30.06
N THR A 635 -36.23 21.06 -29.06
CA THR A 635 -35.08 21.96 -29.30
C THR A 635 -33.91 21.23 -29.96
N ALA A 636 -33.62 20.00 -29.53
CA ALA A 636 -32.59 19.16 -30.13
C ALA A 636 -32.98 18.72 -31.55
N LEU A 637 -34.23 18.32 -31.78
CA LEU A 637 -34.76 17.98 -33.11
C LEU A 637 -34.69 19.17 -34.08
N ALA A 638 -35.10 20.36 -33.64
CA ALA A 638 -35.05 21.57 -34.45
C ALA A 638 -33.63 21.92 -34.91
N LYS A 639 -32.61 21.67 -34.07
CA LYS A 639 -31.19 21.82 -34.45
C LYS A 639 -30.73 20.78 -35.49
N GLY A 640 -31.37 19.62 -35.55
CA GLY A 640 -31.07 18.57 -36.53
C GLY A 640 -31.63 18.85 -37.93
N TYR A 641 -32.71 19.63 -38.06
CA TYR A 641 -33.33 19.96 -39.34
C TYR A 641 -33.04 21.40 -39.78
N ARG A 642 -32.27 21.56 -40.87
CA ARG A 642 -31.82 22.88 -41.35
C ARG A 642 -32.94 23.79 -41.89
N PHE A 643 -33.97 23.23 -42.54
CA PHE A 643 -35.09 24.00 -43.11
C PHE A 643 -36.39 23.92 -42.29
N LEU A 644 -36.68 22.77 -41.67
CA LEU A 644 -37.91 22.54 -40.89
C LEU A 644 -37.79 22.97 -39.41
N GLY A 645 -36.60 23.35 -38.94
CA GLY A 645 -36.33 23.74 -37.56
C GLY A 645 -37.30 24.79 -36.98
N PRO A 646 -37.60 25.91 -37.68
CA PRO A 646 -38.56 26.90 -37.21
C PRO A 646 -39.98 26.34 -37.03
N GLY A 647 -40.44 25.46 -37.93
CA GLY A 647 -41.75 24.81 -37.82
C GLY A 647 -41.84 23.88 -36.60
N VAL A 648 -40.78 23.12 -36.31
CA VAL A 648 -40.70 22.27 -35.11
C VAL A 648 -40.75 23.11 -33.83
N GLN A 649 -40.12 24.28 -33.83
CA GLN A 649 -40.17 25.20 -32.68
C GLN A 649 -41.54 25.86 -32.52
N LEU A 650 -42.20 26.25 -33.62
CA LEU A 650 -43.57 26.77 -33.58
C LEU A 650 -44.56 25.70 -33.07
N TRP A 651 -44.41 24.46 -33.52
CA TRP A 651 -45.21 23.34 -33.03
C TRP A 651 -45.00 23.08 -31.54
N SER A 652 -43.74 23.06 -31.09
CA SER A 652 -43.36 22.99 -29.68
C SER A 652 -43.98 24.14 -28.86
N PHE A 653 -43.96 25.36 -29.39
CA PHE A 653 -44.59 26.54 -28.77
C PHE A 653 -46.11 26.36 -28.60
N LEU A 654 -46.82 25.97 -29.68
CA LEU A 654 -48.26 25.72 -29.65
C LEU A 654 -48.62 24.62 -28.64
N GLN A 655 -47.90 23.49 -28.67
CA GLN A 655 -48.12 22.39 -27.72
C GLN A 655 -47.87 22.80 -26.26
N ARG A 656 -46.85 23.63 -26.00
CA ARG A 656 -46.53 24.11 -24.64
C ARG A 656 -47.62 25.02 -24.10
N TYR A 657 -48.17 25.90 -24.93
CA TYR A 657 -49.15 26.90 -24.51
C TYR A 657 -50.58 26.33 -24.44
N MET A 658 -50.99 25.56 -25.45
CA MET A 658 -52.35 25.01 -25.52
C MET A 658 -52.55 23.81 -24.60
N VAL A 659 -51.59 22.87 -24.57
CA VAL A 659 -51.80 21.52 -24.02
C VAL A 659 -50.73 21.11 -22.99
N GLY A 660 -49.66 21.90 -22.84
CA GLY A 660 -48.52 21.57 -21.96
C GLY A 660 -47.89 20.21 -22.29
N TYR A 661 -47.77 19.87 -23.58
CA TYR A 661 -47.30 18.54 -24.05
C TYR A 661 -48.12 17.34 -23.54
N GLY A 662 -49.38 17.55 -23.15
CA GLY A 662 -50.27 16.49 -22.66
C GLY A 662 -50.14 16.22 -21.17
N PHE A 663 -49.40 17.06 -20.45
CA PHE A 663 -49.17 16.95 -19.01
C PHE A 663 -50.02 17.94 -18.18
N ARG A 664 -50.70 18.91 -18.81
CA ARG A 664 -51.64 19.86 -18.16
C ARG A 664 -52.96 19.96 -18.95
N PRO A 665 -53.85 18.96 -18.88
CA PRO A 665 -55.11 18.94 -19.66
C PRO A 665 -56.07 20.08 -19.29
N THR A 666 -55.95 20.67 -18.09
CA THR A 666 -56.73 21.83 -17.67
C THR A 666 -56.55 23.05 -18.58
N ARG A 667 -55.37 23.23 -19.21
CA ARG A 667 -55.17 24.32 -20.19
C ARG A 667 -55.99 24.12 -21.45
N ALA A 668 -56.10 22.88 -21.93
CA ALA A 668 -56.90 22.56 -23.10
C ALA A 668 -58.39 22.85 -22.84
N LEU A 669 -58.87 22.58 -21.61
CA LEU A 669 -60.22 22.97 -21.19
C LEU A 669 -60.42 24.49 -21.17
N LEU A 670 -59.46 25.25 -20.64
CA LEU A 670 -59.51 26.73 -20.67
C LEU A 670 -59.54 27.28 -22.10
N TRP A 671 -58.77 26.69 -23.01
CA TRP A 671 -58.81 27.05 -24.43
C TRP A 671 -60.14 26.70 -25.08
N LEU A 672 -60.72 25.55 -24.74
CA LEU A 672 -62.04 25.15 -25.23
C LEU A 672 -63.12 26.14 -24.76
N LEU A 673 -63.07 26.56 -23.49
CA LEU A 673 -63.93 27.62 -22.94
C LEU A 673 -63.67 28.99 -23.58
N ALA A 674 -62.42 29.33 -23.88
CA ALA A 674 -62.07 30.58 -24.55
C ALA A 674 -62.57 30.61 -26.00
N CYS A 675 -62.44 29.50 -26.75
CA CYS A 675 -63.03 29.33 -28.07
C CYS A 675 -64.55 29.41 -28.01
N LEU A 676 -65.17 28.82 -26.99
CA LEU A 676 -66.61 28.90 -26.77
C LEU A 676 -67.05 30.36 -26.55
N ALA A 677 -66.40 31.09 -25.65
CA ALA A 677 -66.71 32.49 -25.39
C ALA A 677 -66.48 33.37 -26.63
N GLY A 678 -65.34 33.18 -27.33
CA GLY A 678 -64.99 33.94 -28.52
C GLY A 678 -65.93 33.69 -29.70
N GLY A 679 -66.27 32.43 -29.97
CA GLY A 679 -67.26 32.06 -31.00
C GLY A 679 -68.66 32.59 -30.65
N SER A 680 -69.09 32.44 -29.40
CA SER A 680 -70.38 32.96 -28.93
C SER A 680 -70.46 34.47 -29.10
N PHE A 681 -69.38 35.20 -28.80
CA PHE A 681 -69.30 36.64 -28.99
C PHE A 681 -69.31 37.03 -30.48
N TRP A 682 -68.56 36.31 -31.31
CA TRP A 682 -68.53 36.56 -32.76
C TRP A 682 -69.91 36.39 -33.40
N PHE A 683 -70.58 35.28 -33.12
CA PHE A 683 -71.92 34.99 -33.66
C PHE A 683 -73.02 35.85 -33.02
N TRP A 684 -72.81 36.34 -31.79
CA TRP A 684 -73.66 37.37 -31.20
C TRP A 684 -73.51 38.72 -31.91
N TRP A 685 -72.26 39.14 -32.20
CA TRP A 685 -71.98 40.41 -32.86
C TRP A 685 -72.46 40.45 -34.31
N LYS A 686 -72.19 39.40 -35.08
CA LYS A 686 -72.55 39.33 -36.52
C LYS A 686 -74.05 39.13 -36.75
N GLY A 687 -74.80 38.72 -35.74
CA GLY A 687 -76.23 38.47 -35.82
C GLY A 687 -76.59 37.05 -36.28
N PRO A 688 -77.90 36.74 -36.35
CA PRO A 688 -78.38 35.41 -36.70
C PRO A 688 -77.95 35.00 -38.11
N LEU A 689 -77.45 33.76 -38.22
CA LEU A 689 -77.05 33.15 -39.49
C LEU A 689 -78.29 32.78 -40.33
N THR A 690 -78.09 32.55 -41.63
CA THR A 690 -79.17 32.17 -42.54
C THR A 690 -79.70 30.78 -42.22
N GLU A 691 -81.01 30.66 -42.11
CA GLU A 691 -81.70 29.41 -41.80
C GLU A 691 -81.85 28.57 -43.08
N VAL A 692 -81.41 27.31 -43.03
CA VAL A 692 -81.48 26.38 -44.19
C VAL A 692 -82.54 25.31 -44.00
N ASN A 693 -82.93 25.01 -42.75
CA ASN A 693 -83.84 23.92 -42.43
C ASN A 693 -84.97 24.41 -41.51
N ALA A 694 -86.15 24.64 -42.10
CA ALA A 694 -87.30 25.27 -41.44
C ALA A 694 -88.19 24.29 -40.62
N ASP A 695 -87.94 22.98 -40.73
CA ASP A 695 -88.77 21.93 -40.10
C ASP A 695 -88.41 21.68 -38.61
N ASP A 696 -87.38 22.34 -38.09
CA ASP A 696 -86.88 22.15 -36.72
C ASP A 696 -87.37 23.28 -35.78
N THR A 697 -87.45 23.08 -34.45
CA THR A 697 -88.02 24.07 -33.49
C THR A 697 -86.98 24.83 -32.65
N LEU A 698 -85.69 24.63 -32.92
CA LEU A 698 -84.56 25.31 -32.28
C LEU A 698 -84.53 26.83 -32.52
N VAL A 699 -84.48 27.60 -31.43
CA VAL A 699 -84.29 29.06 -31.46
C VAL A 699 -82.81 29.41 -31.62
N TRP A 700 -82.47 30.39 -32.47
CA TRP A 700 -81.09 30.85 -32.64
C TRP A 700 -80.46 31.23 -31.30
N ASN A 701 -79.38 30.53 -30.96
CA ASN A 701 -78.58 30.84 -29.80
C ASN A 701 -77.09 30.72 -30.17
N PRO A 702 -76.34 31.84 -30.18
CA PRO A 702 -74.95 31.85 -30.62
C PRO A 702 -74.03 30.98 -29.74
N VAL A 703 -74.40 30.77 -28.47
CA VAL A 703 -73.67 29.87 -27.55
C VAL A 703 -73.89 28.42 -27.94
N LEU A 704 -75.14 27.98 -28.10
CA LEU A 704 -75.45 26.59 -28.46
C LEU A 704 -74.91 26.22 -29.83
N TYR A 705 -74.98 27.14 -30.80
CA TYR A 705 -74.33 26.98 -32.10
C TYR A 705 -72.81 26.79 -31.96
N THR A 706 -72.14 27.61 -31.13
CA THR A 706 -70.69 27.49 -30.91
C THR A 706 -70.30 26.20 -30.17
N VAL A 707 -71.11 25.76 -29.18
CA VAL A 707 -70.91 24.47 -28.50
C VAL A 707 -70.96 23.31 -29.50
N ASP A 708 -71.96 23.33 -30.39
CA ASP A 708 -72.17 22.29 -31.40
C ASP A 708 -71.05 22.22 -32.45
N LEU A 709 -70.36 23.35 -32.69
CA LEU A 709 -69.14 23.40 -33.50
C LEU A 709 -67.91 22.86 -32.75
N LEU A 710 -67.80 23.07 -31.43
CA LEU A 710 -66.62 22.70 -30.64
C LEU A 710 -66.66 21.26 -30.10
N VAL A 711 -67.85 20.65 -29.97
CA VAL A 711 -68.03 19.29 -29.45
C VAL A 711 -68.22 18.32 -30.62
N PRO A 712 -67.17 17.62 -31.08
CA PRO A 712 -67.25 16.85 -32.32
C PRO A 712 -68.10 15.57 -32.23
N ILE A 713 -68.34 15.07 -31.02
CA ILE A 713 -68.96 13.75 -30.79
C ILE A 713 -70.48 13.84 -30.59
N VAL A 714 -70.97 14.97 -30.06
CA VAL A 714 -72.39 15.16 -29.73
C VAL A 714 -72.95 16.22 -30.66
N ASP A 715 -74.00 15.89 -31.39
CA ASP A 715 -74.72 16.82 -32.27
C ASP A 715 -75.94 17.38 -31.52
N PHE A 716 -75.95 18.68 -31.30
CA PHE A 716 -77.06 19.40 -30.66
C PHE A 716 -78.04 20.01 -31.70
N GLY A 717 -77.90 19.67 -32.98
CA GLY A 717 -78.80 20.04 -34.07
C GLY A 717 -78.65 21.47 -34.61
N ASN A 718 -77.86 22.33 -33.95
CA ASN A 718 -77.71 23.74 -34.32
C ASN A 718 -76.83 23.91 -35.57
N LYS A 719 -75.75 23.14 -35.71
CA LYS A 719 -74.83 23.25 -36.87
C LYS A 719 -75.46 22.86 -38.22
N ASN A 720 -76.52 22.06 -38.21
CA ASN A 720 -77.22 21.59 -39.41
C ASN A 720 -78.36 22.52 -39.84
N ARG A 721 -78.79 23.46 -38.97
CA ARG A 721 -79.88 24.42 -39.24
C ARG A 721 -79.38 25.75 -39.81
N TRP A 722 -78.22 26.20 -39.34
CA TRP A 722 -77.69 27.54 -39.61
C TRP A 722 -76.51 27.49 -40.57
N LEU A 723 -76.57 28.21 -41.69
CA LEU A 723 -75.48 28.27 -42.67
C LEU A 723 -74.54 29.43 -42.38
N ALA A 724 -73.28 29.10 -42.16
CA ALA A 724 -72.21 30.08 -42.03
C ALA A 724 -71.63 30.39 -43.42
N GLU A 725 -72.07 31.48 -44.06
CA GLU A 725 -71.52 31.97 -45.33
C GLU A 725 -70.45 33.06 -45.12
N GLY A 726 -69.56 33.22 -46.10
CA GLY A 726 -68.55 34.28 -46.11
C GLY A 726 -67.55 34.18 -44.95
N GLU A 727 -67.37 35.27 -44.20
CA GLU A 727 -66.44 35.33 -43.06
C GLU A 727 -66.80 34.32 -41.95
N ASN A 728 -68.10 34.03 -41.77
CA ASN A 728 -68.59 33.11 -40.75
C ASN A 728 -68.18 31.66 -41.03
N GLN A 729 -68.03 31.28 -42.31
CA GLN A 729 -67.62 29.94 -42.73
C GLN A 729 -66.23 29.59 -42.20
N TRP A 730 -65.29 30.54 -42.33
CA TRP A 730 -63.91 30.36 -41.89
C TRP A 730 -63.81 30.21 -40.38
N ILE A 731 -64.61 30.97 -39.62
CA ILE A 731 -64.64 30.91 -38.16
C ILE A 731 -65.30 29.62 -37.67
N ALA A 732 -66.42 29.21 -38.28
CA ALA A 732 -67.06 27.94 -37.96
C ALA A 732 -66.11 26.76 -38.23
N THR A 733 -65.41 26.77 -39.37
CA THR A 733 -64.42 25.73 -39.72
C THR A 733 -63.24 25.73 -38.74
N ALA A 734 -62.73 26.90 -38.34
CA ALA A 734 -61.66 27.01 -37.35
C ALA A 734 -62.10 26.48 -35.97
N LEU A 735 -63.33 26.76 -35.53
CA LEU A 735 -63.91 26.24 -34.29
C LEU A 735 -64.07 24.73 -34.34
N ILE A 736 -64.54 24.16 -35.46
CA ILE A 736 -64.63 22.70 -35.65
C ILE A 736 -63.25 22.06 -35.53
N ALA A 737 -62.25 22.59 -36.24
CA ALA A 737 -60.88 22.07 -36.18
C ALA A 737 -60.29 22.17 -34.76
N ALA A 738 -60.49 23.30 -34.09
CA ALA A 738 -60.06 23.50 -32.70
C ALA A 738 -60.76 22.54 -31.73
N GLY A 739 -62.07 22.31 -31.93
CA GLY A 739 -62.88 21.36 -31.18
C GLY A 739 -62.32 19.95 -31.25
N TRP A 740 -62.05 19.44 -32.47
CA TRP A 740 -61.42 18.13 -32.66
C TRP A 740 -60.07 18.00 -31.96
N VAL A 741 -59.20 19.01 -32.03
CA VAL A 741 -57.86 18.96 -31.40
C VAL A 741 -57.93 19.09 -29.87
N LEU A 742 -58.73 20.02 -29.34
CA LEU A 742 -58.80 20.30 -27.91
C LEU A 742 -59.64 19.26 -27.17
N ALA A 743 -60.80 18.84 -27.72
CA ALA A 743 -61.66 17.86 -27.07
C ALA A 743 -60.98 16.48 -26.98
N THR A 744 -60.29 16.03 -28.04
CA THR A 744 -59.51 14.78 -28.00
C THR A 744 -58.38 14.83 -26.98
N THR A 745 -57.72 15.99 -26.84
CA THR A 745 -56.70 16.21 -25.82
C THR A 745 -57.26 16.17 -24.39
N VAL A 746 -58.38 16.84 -24.16
CA VAL A 746 -59.07 16.85 -22.85
C VAL A 746 -59.53 15.44 -22.50
N ALA A 747 -60.14 14.72 -23.44
CA ALA A 747 -60.54 13.33 -23.26
C ALA A 747 -59.34 12.43 -22.92
N ALA A 748 -58.26 12.49 -23.70
CA ALA A 748 -57.04 11.73 -23.42
C ALA A 748 -56.43 12.06 -22.05
N GLY A 749 -56.47 13.34 -21.65
CA GLY A 749 -56.04 13.80 -20.33
C GLY A 749 -56.89 13.26 -19.18
N LEU A 750 -58.22 13.33 -19.32
CA LEU A 750 -59.19 12.77 -18.36
C LEU A 750 -59.03 11.26 -18.20
N THR A 751 -58.90 10.51 -19.30
CA THR A 751 -58.67 9.06 -19.25
C THR A 751 -57.37 8.72 -18.52
N ARG A 752 -56.32 9.55 -18.68
CA ARG A 752 -55.03 9.38 -17.98
C ARG A 752 -55.11 9.72 -16.50
N MET A 753 -55.95 10.67 -16.10
CA MET A 753 -56.23 10.98 -14.69
C MET A 753 -57.07 9.87 -14.03
N LEU A 754 -58.08 9.34 -14.73
CA LEU A 754 -58.95 8.28 -14.22
C LEU A 754 -58.20 6.95 -14.02
N ARG A 755 -57.30 6.59 -14.95
CA ARG A 755 -56.40 5.43 -14.80
C ARG A 755 -55.35 5.56 -13.69
N ARG A 756 -55.21 6.74 -13.08
CA ARG A 756 -54.20 7.03 -12.05
C ARG A 756 -54.70 6.71 -10.63
N ASN A 757 -56.00 6.48 -10.48
CA ASN A 757 -56.68 6.19 -9.20
C ASN A 757 -57.22 4.75 -9.12
N SER A 758 -56.83 3.87 -10.05
CA SER A 758 -57.10 2.43 -10.07
C SER A 758 -55.78 1.68 -10.16
#